data_AF-A0A8H6NGS6-F1
#
_entry.id   AF-A0A8H6NGS6-F1
#
_cell.length_a   1.000
_cell.length_b   1.000
_cell.length_c   1.000
_cell.angle_alpha   90.00
_cell.angle_beta   90.00
_cell.angle_gamma   90.00
#
_symmetry.space_group_name_H-M   'P 1'
#
loop_
_entity.id
_entity.type
_entity.pdbx_description
1 polymer ?
#
loop_
_entity_poly.entity_id
_entity_poly.type
_entity_poly.pdbx_seq_one_letter_code
_entity_poly.pdbx_strand_id
1 'polypeptide(L)'
;MDGKNQGPDQGLGLRQDSPEIQLTSSTEWHPTRQLPRKPVGAQTPSTPAPIGSPYGPQGRSPPTPSAKSPQPSFSERAGAAAYFPAPMSGDHGHQPRHRPAPLQMDSYEYSNYTPSQSGFSTPYTGPLPPKRQVRIDSHSALLSPPWQPPPNRQQSYTYHPPGHIAFYDKFWRPAWNMYFFLFAGIAFALGHHFFYLSLDNTEANNQIKKLRYGTALAFLSKASLASAVILAFRQRVWMTVRRKVLTLAAVDSLFAAAEDMSAIFNFEVFKQARVAMILALYVWCTPLVVILTSDTLAVQPVKQTETTMCDNIRTLNFSHEDTNDFMTGLPSDKINNLFELSVSTWNVSVPYAEKGKDPNYFEYWVAPSRQFEEVAFAAAYQRKPLERQNAAIEICGSGYNCTFTIEFTGPGYKCTELASGVGSPTEELNGSLPPFNTSDLAPTGAHTYITHATKGEYSNPQAKNTTVGGVIQGEPLEYPKNLGALRTEPILWFGYSHVDDPAAEGLPKTADEEGWDTTYTPKIFGCIHHETRYKVLFNYTNQVQNTTVLERTFLDPILDTRLLDDVDANDGTMDNITAIPESNYVLPKNVEKYRHTMAYHAIGYHMRQFVNGTIVGLGTDANTKAFQTRLIDQHNYLAVKNFMFEVQSFYEDIILSMFTNPRFLAVSWASDPSQVTGTNKNQRKLFECARERTDNRFKYHVANLWAVYSVAIFLAVVGVSFGVAAVREEGLVRNTRFSSIVAATRGPGLEKLPWGNTVPGTDHRPVAGARVGYGLVPTNPHAGGETYGFGLEGDVRQRREDPTRTPTGVGSPFTRASRRWSKLTQSGPPS
;
A
#
# COMPACT_ATOMS: atom_id res chain seq x y z
N MET A 1 -35.99 47.38 15.91
CA MET A 1 -35.16 48.40 15.25
C MET A 1 -34.35 47.67 14.18
N ASP A 2 -34.94 47.24 13.07
CA ASP A 2 -35.63 48.02 12.01
C ASP A 2 -34.62 48.94 11.28
N GLY A 3 -34.39 48.82 9.97
CA GLY A 3 -34.91 47.84 9.01
C GLY A 3 -34.26 47.89 7.62
N LYS A 4 -34.46 46.79 6.89
CA LYS A 4 -34.44 46.58 5.43
C LYS A 4 -34.64 47.80 4.51
N ASN A 5 -33.94 47.77 3.36
CA ASN A 5 -34.42 47.91 1.94
C ASN A 5 -33.31 48.54 1.06
N GLN A 6 -33.23 48.40 -0.28
CA GLN A 6 -33.66 47.43 -1.32
C GLN A 6 -32.88 47.79 -2.62
N GLY A 7 -32.86 46.92 -3.65
CA GLY A 7 -32.38 47.27 -5.02
C GLY A 7 -33.42 48.09 -5.82
N PRO A 8 -33.47 48.07 -7.17
CA PRO A 8 -32.74 47.27 -8.18
C PRO A 8 -31.85 48.19 -9.09
N ASP A 9 -31.19 47.82 -10.20
CA ASP A 9 -31.50 46.90 -11.33
C ASP A 9 -30.18 46.65 -12.15
N GLN A 10 -30.05 45.95 -13.28
CA GLN A 10 -30.98 45.28 -14.21
C GLN A 10 -30.36 43.95 -14.74
N GLY A 11 -30.23 43.69 -16.06
CA GLY A 11 -29.56 42.47 -16.57
C GLY A 11 -29.37 42.33 -18.10
N LEU A 12 -29.03 41.09 -18.53
CA LEU A 12 -28.58 40.60 -19.87
C LEU A 12 -27.05 40.72 -20.11
N GLY A 13 -26.27 39.68 -20.43
CA GLY A 13 -26.49 38.22 -20.37
C GLY A 13 -25.89 37.44 -21.56
N LEU A 14 -24.93 36.52 -21.31
CA LEU A 14 -24.65 35.29 -22.08
C LEU A 14 -23.53 34.45 -21.42
N ARG A 15 -23.54 33.12 -21.64
CA ARG A 15 -22.63 32.11 -21.03
C ARG A 15 -21.49 31.72 -21.96
N GLN A 16 -20.33 31.31 -21.41
CA GLN A 16 -19.68 30.04 -21.79
C GLN A 16 -18.78 29.49 -20.66
N ASP A 17 -18.34 28.24 -20.78
CA ASP A 17 -17.99 27.34 -19.66
C ASP A 17 -16.50 27.21 -19.27
N SER A 18 -16.29 26.62 -18.08
CA SER A 18 -15.11 25.86 -17.59
C SER A 18 -14.11 26.57 -16.66
N PRO A 19 -13.57 25.88 -15.61
CA PRO A 19 -12.79 26.49 -14.54
C PRO A 19 -11.27 26.41 -14.72
N GLU A 20 -10.56 27.39 -14.18
CA GLU A 20 -9.09 27.50 -14.23
C GLU A 20 -8.42 26.98 -12.94
N ILE A 21 -7.75 25.82 -13.10
CA ILE A 21 -6.44 25.45 -12.56
C ILE A 21 -6.05 25.92 -11.14
N GLN A 22 -5.96 24.97 -10.20
CA GLN A 22 -5.14 25.09 -8.99
C GLN A 22 -3.69 24.70 -9.29
N LEU A 23 -2.71 25.42 -8.73
CA LEU A 23 -1.29 25.12 -8.91
C LEU A 23 -0.86 23.86 -8.13
N THR A 24 -0.16 22.96 -8.82
CA THR A 24 0.53 21.80 -8.23
C THR A 24 2.03 22.06 -8.07
N SER A 25 2.65 21.45 -7.06
CA SER A 25 4.08 21.57 -6.76
C SER A 25 5.01 20.98 -7.83
N SER A 26 6.24 21.50 -7.88
CA SER A 26 7.27 21.20 -8.89
C SER A 26 7.92 19.82 -8.77
N THR A 27 7.58 18.95 -9.72
CA THR A 27 8.46 18.09 -10.54
C THR A 27 9.75 17.52 -9.91
N GLU A 28 9.74 16.21 -9.61
CA GLU A 28 10.96 15.39 -9.53
C GLU A 28 11.58 15.16 -10.92
N TRP A 29 12.92 15.14 -11.01
CA TRP A 29 13.64 14.95 -12.28
C TRP A 29 14.12 13.51 -12.44
N HIS A 30 13.62 12.81 -13.46
CA HIS A 30 14.12 11.47 -13.86
C HIS A 30 14.87 11.54 -15.21
N PRO A 31 16.11 11.03 -15.31
CA PRO A 31 16.87 11.06 -16.55
C PRO A 31 16.42 9.95 -17.52
N THR A 32 15.76 10.33 -18.62
CA THR A 32 15.50 9.43 -19.75
C THR A 32 16.16 9.90 -21.04
N ARG A 33 17.30 9.27 -21.41
CA ARG A 33 17.67 8.99 -22.82
C ARG A 33 18.82 8.00 -22.91
N GLN A 34 18.52 6.80 -23.40
CA GLN A 34 19.53 5.92 -23.99
C GLN A 34 19.70 6.30 -25.46
N LEU A 35 20.94 6.44 -25.92
CA LEU A 35 21.29 6.55 -27.35
C LEU A 35 22.25 5.39 -27.72
N PRO A 36 22.05 4.74 -28.88
CA PRO A 36 22.75 3.50 -29.21
C PRO A 36 24.17 3.75 -29.73
N ARG A 37 25.13 2.91 -29.31
CA ARG A 37 26.47 2.83 -29.95
C ARG A 37 26.73 1.43 -30.49
N LYS A 38 27.07 1.36 -31.78
CA LYS A 38 27.70 0.19 -32.43
C LYS A 38 29.18 0.08 -32.01
N PRO A 39 29.79 -1.12 -32.06
CA PRO A 39 31.18 -1.33 -31.61
C PRO A 39 32.19 -1.18 -32.75
N VAL A 40 33.32 -0.51 -32.50
CA VAL A 40 34.53 -0.54 -33.35
C VAL A 40 35.80 -0.37 -32.50
N GLY A 41 36.78 -1.26 -32.73
CA GLY A 41 38.23 -0.94 -32.73
C GLY A 41 38.93 -0.60 -31.41
N ALA A 42 39.83 -1.48 -30.98
CA ALA A 42 40.82 -1.16 -29.94
C ALA A 42 42.02 -0.37 -30.52
N GLN A 43 42.47 0.67 -29.83
CA GLN A 43 43.78 1.32 -30.00
C GLN A 43 44.16 2.08 -28.72
N THR A 44 45.30 1.73 -28.11
CA THR A 44 46.03 2.54 -27.11
C THR A 44 47.01 3.47 -27.84
N PRO A 45 47.28 4.71 -27.38
CA PRO A 45 48.45 4.86 -26.47
C PRO A 45 48.44 6.04 -25.47
N SER A 46 49.30 5.87 -24.44
CA SER A 46 50.12 6.86 -23.73
C SER A 46 49.52 8.13 -23.09
N THR A 47 49.72 8.26 -21.78
CA THR A 47 49.84 9.54 -21.03
C THR A 47 51.16 9.48 -20.22
N PRO A 48 51.98 10.55 -20.17
CA PRO A 48 53.27 10.54 -19.47
C PRO A 48 53.16 10.85 -17.97
N ALA A 49 54.20 10.52 -17.21
CA ALA A 49 54.31 10.79 -15.77
C ALA A 49 55.41 11.83 -15.45
N PRO A 50 55.27 12.54 -14.31
CA PRO A 50 56.38 12.86 -13.41
C PRO A 50 56.13 12.24 -12.01
N ILE A 51 57.06 11.51 -11.36
CA ILE A 51 58.25 12.00 -10.63
C ILE A 51 57.87 12.94 -9.47
N GLY A 52 58.15 12.66 -8.18
CA GLY A 52 58.77 11.48 -7.55
C GLY A 52 59.15 11.78 -6.07
N SER A 53 59.51 10.76 -5.27
CA SER A 53 60.22 10.91 -3.97
C SER A 53 60.90 9.58 -3.55
N PRO A 54 62.01 9.56 -2.78
CA PRO A 54 63.00 8.49 -2.91
C PRO A 54 63.05 7.41 -1.80
N TYR A 55 63.48 6.21 -2.24
CA TYR A 55 64.22 5.13 -1.57
C TYR A 55 64.42 5.10 -0.03
N GLY A 56 64.02 3.96 0.55
CA GLY A 56 64.69 3.27 1.65
C GLY A 56 64.73 1.74 1.35
N PRO A 57 65.82 1.00 1.60
CA PRO A 57 66.06 -0.29 0.92
C PRO A 57 65.74 -1.53 1.77
N GLN A 58 65.27 -2.62 1.14
CA GLN A 58 65.79 -4.01 1.28
C GLN A 58 65.19 -4.97 0.22
N GLY A 59 66.03 -5.83 -0.36
CA GLY A 59 65.70 -7.19 -0.84
C GLY A 59 64.67 -7.39 -1.96
N ARG A 60 65.12 -7.49 -3.22
CA ARG A 60 64.38 -8.23 -4.28
C ARG A 60 64.66 -9.73 -4.18
N SER A 61 63.64 -10.55 -4.37
CA SER A 61 63.74 -11.95 -4.79
C SER A 61 62.62 -12.25 -5.81
N PRO A 62 62.85 -13.11 -6.82
CA PRO A 62 61.96 -13.21 -7.99
C PRO A 62 60.68 -14.02 -7.70
N PRO A 63 59.56 -13.73 -8.40
CA PRO A 63 58.30 -14.44 -8.20
C PRO A 63 58.26 -15.79 -8.94
N THR A 64 57.97 -16.86 -8.22
CA THR A 64 57.49 -18.12 -8.82
C THR A 64 55.99 -18.04 -9.14
N PRO A 65 55.51 -18.72 -10.20
CA PRO A 65 54.17 -18.49 -10.73
C PRO A 65 53.07 -19.12 -9.87
N SER A 66 52.13 -18.30 -9.42
CA SER A 66 50.92 -18.77 -8.74
C SER A 66 49.92 -19.35 -9.75
N ALA A 67 49.41 -20.56 -9.46
CA ALA A 67 48.35 -21.17 -10.23
C ALA A 67 47.02 -20.43 -10.02
N LYS A 68 46.31 -20.13 -11.11
CA LYS A 68 45.02 -19.44 -11.06
C LYS A 68 43.95 -20.32 -10.40
N SER A 69 43.51 -19.91 -9.21
CA SER A 69 42.22 -20.29 -8.64
C SER A 69 41.45 -19.00 -8.31
N PRO A 70 40.22 -18.81 -8.81
CA PRO A 70 39.44 -17.63 -8.48
C PRO A 70 38.94 -17.74 -7.03
N GLN A 71 39.54 -16.98 -6.12
CA GLN A 71 38.94 -16.72 -4.81
C GLN A 71 37.68 -15.85 -5.02
N PRO A 72 36.50 -16.25 -4.51
CA PRO A 72 35.32 -15.40 -4.51
C PRO A 72 35.51 -14.19 -3.58
N SER A 73 34.70 -13.17 -3.82
CA SER A 73 34.80 -11.85 -3.17
C SER A 73 34.39 -11.88 -1.69
N PHE A 74 34.74 -10.83 -0.93
CA PHE A 74 34.43 -10.73 0.51
C PHE A 74 32.92 -10.86 0.81
N SER A 75 32.06 -10.38 -0.10
CA SER A 75 30.60 -10.54 -0.04
C SER A 75 30.12 -11.99 -0.12
N GLU A 76 30.86 -12.89 -0.77
CA GLU A 76 30.50 -14.31 -0.88
C GLU A 76 30.97 -15.12 0.34
N ARG A 77 31.98 -14.63 1.09
CA ARG A 77 32.46 -15.29 2.32
C ARG A 77 31.58 -14.99 3.54
N ALA A 78 30.81 -13.90 3.52
CA ALA A 78 29.90 -13.52 4.61
C ALA A 78 28.65 -14.44 4.73
N GLY A 79 28.31 -15.21 3.69
CA GLY A 79 27.11 -16.07 3.67
C GLY A 79 27.25 -17.46 4.28
N ALA A 80 28.43 -17.84 4.80
CA ALA A 80 28.79 -19.25 5.03
C ALA A 80 29.09 -19.64 6.50
N ALA A 81 28.75 -18.80 7.48
CA ALA A 81 29.15 -19.00 8.89
C ALA A 81 28.01 -18.82 9.92
N ALA A 82 26.89 -19.54 9.74
CA ALA A 82 25.92 -19.79 10.82
C ALA A 82 25.12 -21.07 10.55
N TYR A 83 25.42 -22.15 11.27
CA TYR A 83 24.60 -23.37 11.27
C TYR A 83 24.75 -24.13 12.60
N PHE A 84 23.64 -24.30 13.33
CA PHE A 84 23.38 -25.37 14.31
C PHE A 84 21.85 -25.44 14.53
N PRO A 85 21.29 -26.56 15.05
CA PRO A 85 20.26 -27.27 14.29
C PRO A 85 18.82 -27.00 14.73
N ALA A 86 17.88 -27.27 13.81
CA ALA A 86 16.44 -27.36 14.06
C ALA A 86 15.98 -28.84 14.08
N PRO A 87 14.88 -29.18 14.80
CA PRO A 87 14.53 -30.57 15.11
C PRO A 87 13.84 -31.32 13.96
N MET A 88 13.92 -32.65 14.00
CA MET A 88 13.33 -33.56 13.01
C MET A 88 11.82 -33.74 13.17
N SER A 89 11.07 -33.66 12.06
CA SER A 89 9.88 -34.51 11.82
C SER A 89 9.35 -34.35 10.37
N GLY A 90 8.96 -35.46 9.73
CA GLY A 90 8.03 -35.45 8.58
C GLY A 90 8.66 -35.65 7.20
N ASP A 91 8.77 -36.90 6.77
CA ASP A 91 9.10 -37.31 5.39
C ASP A 91 7.93 -37.04 4.43
N HIS A 92 8.19 -36.47 3.25
CA HIS A 92 7.54 -36.81 1.97
C HIS A 92 8.26 -36.13 0.78
N GLY A 93 8.58 -36.90 -0.27
CA GLY A 93 9.48 -36.47 -1.35
C GLY A 93 8.90 -35.50 -2.39
N HIS A 94 9.78 -34.68 -2.98
CA HIS A 94 9.45 -33.75 -4.07
C HIS A 94 10.21 -34.08 -5.38
N GLN A 95 9.46 -34.19 -6.48
CA GLN A 95 10.00 -34.07 -7.84
C GLN A 95 10.22 -32.58 -8.21
N PRO A 96 11.19 -32.25 -9.09
CA PRO A 96 11.55 -30.87 -9.40
C PRO A 96 10.54 -30.14 -10.31
N ARG A 97 10.26 -28.87 -10.00
CA ARG A 97 9.51 -27.95 -10.88
C ARG A 97 10.43 -27.24 -11.88
N HIS A 98 9.98 -27.11 -13.13
CA HIS A 98 10.63 -26.26 -14.14
C HIS A 98 10.23 -24.77 -14.01
N ARG A 99 11.14 -23.87 -14.43
CA ARG A 99 10.91 -22.42 -14.55
C ARG A 99 9.87 -22.10 -15.64
N PRO A 100 9.05 -21.04 -15.49
CA PRO A 100 8.28 -20.46 -16.57
C PRO A 100 9.16 -19.55 -17.46
N ALA A 101 8.83 -19.50 -18.75
CA ALA A 101 9.35 -18.58 -19.76
C ALA A 101 8.19 -17.69 -20.30
N PRO A 102 8.46 -16.57 -21.00
CA PRO A 102 7.51 -15.46 -21.10
C PRO A 102 6.34 -15.68 -22.06
N LEU A 103 5.26 -14.94 -21.82
CA LEU A 103 4.06 -14.88 -22.65
C LEU A 103 4.35 -14.21 -24.01
N GLN A 104 3.99 -14.89 -25.08
CA GLN A 104 3.81 -14.30 -26.41
C GLN A 104 2.41 -14.67 -26.91
N MET A 105 1.74 -13.73 -27.57
CA MET A 105 0.31 -13.76 -27.85
C MET A 105 0.13 -13.82 -29.36
N ASP A 106 -0.58 -14.83 -29.89
CA ASP A 106 -1.49 -14.62 -31.04
C ASP A 106 -2.43 -15.79 -31.39
N SER A 107 -3.56 -15.40 -31.96
CA SER A 107 -4.58 -16.12 -32.76
C SER A 107 -4.88 -17.61 -32.50
N TYR A 108 -6.14 -17.90 -32.12
CA TYR A 108 -6.81 -19.18 -32.36
C TYR A 108 -8.08 -18.95 -33.19
N GLU A 109 -8.21 -19.70 -34.29
CA GLU A 109 -9.41 -19.75 -35.13
C GLU A 109 -10.16 -21.08 -34.93
N TYR A 110 -11.49 -20.96 -34.89
CA TYR A 110 -12.56 -21.95 -34.94
C TYR A 110 -12.23 -23.46 -34.96
N SER A 111 -12.84 -24.22 -34.05
CA SER A 111 -12.98 -25.69 -34.19
C SER A 111 -14.25 -26.19 -33.48
N ASN A 112 -15.05 -26.96 -34.21
CA ASN A 112 -16.31 -27.55 -33.73
C ASN A 112 -16.02 -28.74 -32.80
N TYR A 113 -16.79 -28.92 -31.71
CA TYR A 113 -17.56 -30.17 -31.49
C TYR A 113 -18.63 -30.05 -30.38
N THR A 114 -19.51 -31.06 -30.35
CA THR A 114 -20.76 -31.13 -29.58
C THR A 114 -20.61 -31.55 -28.11
N PRO A 115 -21.62 -31.28 -27.25
CA PRO A 115 -21.53 -31.51 -25.81
C PRO A 115 -21.87 -32.95 -25.39
N SER A 116 -21.02 -33.56 -24.55
CA SER A 116 -21.37 -34.73 -23.74
C SER A 116 -21.85 -34.29 -22.34
N GLN A 117 -22.89 -34.94 -21.84
CA GLN A 117 -23.45 -34.63 -20.52
C GLN A 117 -22.65 -35.28 -19.38
N SER A 118 -22.51 -34.54 -18.28
CA SER A 118 -21.95 -35.02 -17.02
C SER A 118 -22.93 -35.92 -16.27
N GLY A 119 -22.43 -37.06 -15.79
CA GLY A 119 -23.12 -37.88 -14.78
C GLY A 119 -22.52 -37.64 -13.40
N PHE A 120 -23.32 -37.17 -12.45
CA PHE A 120 -22.99 -37.23 -11.02
C PHE A 120 -23.27 -38.65 -10.49
N SER A 121 -22.39 -39.16 -9.64
CA SER A 121 -22.48 -40.51 -9.08
C SER A 121 -23.21 -40.56 -7.74
N THR A 122 -23.95 -41.65 -7.51
CA THR A 122 -24.24 -42.16 -6.15
C THR A 122 -23.95 -43.67 -6.15
N PRO A 123 -23.41 -44.24 -5.05
CA PRO A 123 -22.92 -45.62 -5.05
C PRO A 123 -23.96 -46.62 -4.53
N TYR A 124 -24.24 -47.69 -5.28
CA TYR A 124 -24.70 -48.97 -4.73
C TYR A 124 -24.35 -50.11 -5.69
N THR A 125 -23.85 -51.22 -5.16
CA THR A 125 -23.29 -52.36 -5.91
C THR A 125 -24.32 -53.46 -6.16
N GLY A 126 -24.48 -53.90 -7.41
CA GLY A 126 -25.25 -55.09 -7.80
C GLY A 126 -25.22 -55.33 -9.32
N PRO A 127 -24.98 -56.56 -9.82
CA PRO A 127 -24.79 -56.81 -11.25
C PRO A 127 -26.09 -57.15 -12.00
N LEU A 128 -26.28 -56.60 -13.20
CA LEU A 128 -27.32 -56.99 -14.17
C LEU A 128 -26.77 -57.04 -15.62
N PRO A 129 -27.37 -57.86 -16.51
CA PRO A 129 -26.77 -58.26 -17.80
C PRO A 129 -27.03 -57.29 -18.98
N PRO A 130 -26.31 -57.43 -20.11
CA PRO A 130 -26.31 -56.41 -21.17
C PRO A 130 -27.53 -56.46 -22.10
N LYS A 131 -27.98 -55.29 -22.58
CA LYS A 131 -28.94 -55.16 -23.69
C LYS A 131 -28.42 -54.26 -24.83
N ARG A 132 -27.91 -54.95 -25.85
CA ARG A 132 -27.98 -54.68 -27.31
C ARG A 132 -28.51 -53.29 -27.73
N GLN A 133 -27.63 -52.42 -28.21
CA GLN A 133 -28.01 -51.29 -29.07
C GLN A 133 -28.22 -51.80 -30.50
N VAL A 134 -29.31 -51.38 -31.16
CA VAL A 134 -29.53 -51.60 -32.60
C VAL A 134 -29.47 -50.24 -33.29
N ARG A 135 -28.51 -50.10 -34.20
CA ARG A 135 -28.34 -48.96 -35.09
C ARG A 135 -29.19 -49.22 -36.35
N ILE A 136 -29.99 -48.25 -36.76
CA ILE A 136 -30.69 -48.27 -38.05
C ILE A 136 -30.12 -47.12 -38.87
N ASP A 137 -29.19 -47.42 -39.76
CA ASP A 137 -28.62 -46.45 -40.70
C ASP A 137 -29.56 -46.28 -41.92
N SER A 138 -29.71 -45.04 -42.37
CA SER A 138 -30.77 -44.61 -43.29
C SER A 138 -30.45 -44.82 -44.79
N HIS A 139 -30.17 -46.07 -45.21
CA HIS A 139 -29.90 -46.41 -46.61
C HIS A 139 -30.54 -47.74 -47.06
N SER A 140 -31.87 -47.85 -46.93
CA SER A 140 -32.65 -48.99 -47.45
C SER A 140 -34.13 -48.65 -47.73
N ALA A 141 -34.35 -47.60 -48.52
CA ALA A 141 -35.69 -47.20 -49.00
C ALA A 141 -35.74 -46.96 -50.52
N LEU A 142 -34.98 -47.76 -51.28
CA LEU A 142 -35.08 -47.88 -52.74
C LEU A 142 -35.46 -49.32 -53.09
N LEU A 143 -36.73 -49.65 -52.88
CA LEU A 143 -37.53 -50.75 -53.48
C LEU A 143 -38.72 -51.04 -52.55
N SER A 144 -39.92 -50.62 -52.94
CA SER A 144 -41.19 -51.05 -52.32
C SER A 144 -42.31 -50.98 -53.37
N PRO A 145 -43.24 -51.95 -53.47
CA PRO A 145 -44.26 -52.01 -54.52
C PRO A 145 -45.40 -50.98 -54.32
N PRO A 146 -46.34 -50.82 -55.27
CA PRO A 146 -47.35 -49.78 -55.23
C PRO A 146 -48.39 -49.97 -54.12
N TRP A 147 -48.87 -48.84 -53.59
CA TRP A 147 -49.84 -48.77 -52.49
C TRP A 147 -51.26 -49.19 -52.92
N GLN A 148 -51.90 -50.03 -52.10
CA GLN A 148 -53.36 -50.13 -52.00
C GLN A 148 -53.80 -49.65 -50.61
N PRO A 149 -54.92 -48.92 -50.46
CA PRO A 149 -55.38 -48.43 -49.17
C PRO A 149 -56.23 -49.47 -48.41
N PRO A 150 -55.92 -49.82 -47.15
CA PRO A 150 -56.85 -50.53 -46.27
C PRO A 150 -57.85 -49.54 -45.60
N PRO A 151 -59.05 -50.00 -45.22
CA PRO A 151 -60.14 -49.11 -44.80
C PRO A 151 -60.07 -48.69 -43.31
N ASN A 152 -60.72 -47.56 -43.02
CA ASN A 152 -61.18 -47.06 -41.72
C ASN A 152 -60.66 -47.78 -40.45
N ARG A 153 -59.65 -47.20 -39.80
CA ARG A 153 -59.39 -47.41 -38.37
C ARG A 153 -59.03 -46.08 -37.70
N GLN A 154 -59.96 -45.55 -36.91
CA GLN A 154 -59.68 -44.40 -36.05
C GLN A 154 -58.63 -44.80 -34.99
N GLN A 155 -57.38 -44.36 -35.16
CA GLN A 155 -56.36 -44.46 -34.12
C GLN A 155 -56.41 -43.22 -33.22
N SER A 156 -57.05 -43.35 -32.07
CA SER A 156 -57.00 -42.35 -31.00
C SER A 156 -55.62 -42.35 -30.35
N TYR A 157 -54.75 -41.42 -30.76
CA TYR A 157 -53.44 -41.20 -30.13
C TYR A 157 -53.59 -40.52 -28.75
N THR A 158 -53.86 -41.30 -27.70
CA THR A 158 -53.75 -40.84 -26.31
C THR A 158 -52.28 -40.82 -25.87
N TYR A 159 -51.69 -39.62 -25.85
CA TYR A 159 -50.38 -39.37 -25.24
C TYR A 159 -50.52 -39.24 -23.72
N HIS A 160 -49.77 -40.06 -22.96
CA HIS A 160 -49.62 -39.91 -21.52
C HIS A 160 -48.29 -39.19 -21.22
N PRO A 161 -48.29 -38.04 -20.50
CA PRO A 161 -47.04 -37.41 -20.07
C PRO A 161 -46.31 -38.27 -19.01
N PRO A 162 -44.98 -38.17 -18.90
CA PRO A 162 -44.21 -38.89 -17.88
C PRO A 162 -44.60 -38.44 -16.46
N GLY A 163 -44.73 -39.40 -15.55
CA GLY A 163 -45.39 -39.22 -14.25
C GLY A 163 -44.81 -38.16 -13.31
N HIS A 164 -43.55 -37.74 -13.50
CA HIS A 164 -42.95 -36.66 -12.71
C HIS A 164 -43.62 -35.29 -12.94
N ILE A 165 -44.21 -35.05 -14.11
CA ILE A 165 -44.89 -33.77 -14.43
C ILE A 165 -46.23 -33.68 -13.70
N ALA A 166 -46.97 -34.80 -13.62
CA ALA A 166 -48.30 -34.86 -13.00
C ALA A 166 -48.31 -34.55 -11.49
N PHE A 167 -47.21 -34.81 -10.78
CA PHE A 167 -47.10 -34.45 -9.35
C PHE A 167 -46.92 -32.94 -9.15
N TYR A 168 -46.22 -32.27 -10.07
CA TYR A 168 -45.95 -30.84 -10.00
C TYR A 168 -47.21 -30.01 -10.29
N ASP A 169 -47.93 -30.35 -11.38
CA ASP A 169 -49.16 -29.65 -11.78
C ASP A 169 -50.32 -29.81 -10.76
N LYS A 170 -50.29 -30.85 -9.92
CA LYS A 170 -51.30 -31.07 -8.86
C LYS A 170 -51.24 -30.02 -7.74
N PHE A 171 -50.04 -29.50 -7.43
CA PHE A 171 -49.82 -28.56 -6.33
C PHE A 171 -49.39 -27.16 -6.80
N TRP A 172 -48.86 -27.01 -8.02
CA TRP A 172 -48.28 -25.77 -8.51
C TRP A 172 -49.06 -25.20 -9.70
N ARG A 173 -49.84 -24.14 -9.50
CA ARG A 173 -50.56 -23.47 -10.59
C ARG A 173 -49.61 -22.56 -11.38
N PRO A 174 -49.64 -22.53 -12.73
CA PRO A 174 -48.75 -21.70 -13.54
C PRO A 174 -48.72 -20.19 -13.21
N ALA A 175 -49.82 -19.65 -12.66
CA ALA A 175 -49.90 -18.28 -12.15
C ALA A 175 -48.96 -17.98 -10.97
N TRP A 176 -48.58 -19.01 -10.19
CA TRP A 176 -47.71 -18.86 -9.03
C TRP A 176 -46.26 -18.56 -9.41
N ASN A 177 -45.83 -18.93 -10.63
CA ASN A 177 -44.49 -18.65 -11.13
C ASN A 177 -44.14 -17.15 -11.09
N MET A 178 -45.10 -16.26 -11.40
CA MET A 178 -44.89 -14.81 -11.37
C MET A 178 -44.53 -14.31 -9.97
N TYR A 179 -45.27 -14.77 -8.95
CA TYR A 179 -45.02 -14.42 -7.56
C TYR A 179 -43.74 -15.08 -7.03
N PHE A 180 -43.52 -16.36 -7.35
CA PHE A 180 -42.34 -17.11 -6.95
C PHE A 180 -41.05 -16.43 -7.42
N PHE A 181 -40.95 -16.05 -8.69
CA PHE A 181 -39.77 -15.36 -9.21
C PHE A 181 -39.61 -13.95 -8.64
N LEU A 182 -40.71 -13.24 -8.34
CA LEU A 182 -40.64 -11.93 -7.68
C LEU A 182 -40.08 -12.05 -6.25
N PHE A 183 -40.63 -12.96 -5.43
CA PHE A 183 -40.16 -13.19 -4.06
C PHE A 183 -38.74 -13.77 -4.02
N ALA A 184 -38.38 -14.66 -4.95
CA ALA A 184 -37.01 -15.15 -5.08
C ALA A 184 -36.03 -14.00 -5.40
N GLY A 185 -36.41 -13.06 -6.28
CA GLY A 185 -35.59 -11.91 -6.62
C GLY A 185 -35.34 -10.97 -5.45
N ILE A 186 -36.37 -10.73 -4.63
CA ILE A 186 -36.27 -9.97 -3.38
C ILE A 186 -35.40 -10.72 -2.36
N ALA A 187 -35.59 -12.03 -2.20
CA ALA A 187 -34.79 -12.85 -1.28
C ALA A 187 -33.30 -12.87 -1.65
N PHE A 188 -32.95 -12.97 -2.95
CA PHE A 188 -31.56 -12.86 -3.40
C PHE A 188 -30.98 -11.44 -3.22
N ALA A 189 -31.79 -10.38 -3.38
CA ALA A 189 -31.35 -9.01 -3.10
C ALA A 189 -31.05 -8.79 -1.61
N LEU A 190 -31.92 -9.28 -0.72
CA LEU A 190 -31.69 -9.27 0.72
C LEU A 190 -30.47 -10.13 1.12
N GLY A 191 -30.32 -11.31 0.52
CA GLY A 191 -29.14 -12.16 0.70
C GLY A 191 -27.85 -11.46 0.27
N HIS A 192 -27.89 -10.69 -0.83
CA HIS A 192 -26.76 -9.86 -1.27
C HIS A 192 -26.43 -8.76 -0.26
N HIS A 193 -27.45 -8.03 0.23
CA HIS A 193 -27.30 -7.00 1.25
C HIS A 193 -26.67 -7.55 2.54
N PHE A 194 -27.22 -8.64 3.11
CA PHE A 194 -26.68 -9.23 4.35
C PHE A 194 -25.29 -9.84 4.15
N PHE A 195 -25.00 -10.41 2.98
CA PHE A 195 -23.67 -10.91 2.67
C PHE A 195 -22.64 -9.76 2.65
N TYR A 196 -22.93 -8.63 2.00
CA TYR A 196 -22.03 -7.47 1.99
C TYR A 196 -21.94 -6.78 3.35
N LEU A 197 -23.03 -6.73 4.12
CA LEU A 197 -23.02 -6.26 5.51
C LEU A 197 -22.09 -7.12 6.40
N SER A 198 -22.08 -8.44 6.20
CA SER A 198 -21.16 -9.35 6.92
C SER A 198 -19.68 -9.19 6.56
N LEU A 199 -19.37 -8.43 5.50
CA LEU A 199 -18.02 -8.14 5.05
C LEU A 199 -17.56 -6.72 5.43
N ASP A 200 -18.45 -5.76 5.73
CA ASP A 200 -18.04 -4.37 5.97
C ASP A 200 -17.04 -4.25 7.13
N ASN A 201 -15.95 -3.52 6.89
CA ASN A 201 -14.81 -3.34 7.79
C ASN A 201 -14.06 -4.64 8.18
N THR A 202 -14.30 -5.77 7.51
CA THR A 202 -13.49 -6.99 7.66
C THR A 202 -12.27 -6.98 6.72
N GLU A 203 -11.19 -7.65 7.10
CA GLU A 203 -9.98 -7.81 6.27
C GLU A 203 -10.32 -8.47 4.92
N ALA A 204 -9.74 -7.96 3.82
CA ALA A 204 -10.06 -8.29 2.44
C ALA A 204 -9.55 -9.68 1.98
N ASN A 205 -9.61 -10.67 2.86
CA ASN A 205 -9.14 -12.03 2.63
C ASN A 205 -9.94 -12.73 1.53
N ASN A 206 -9.21 -13.29 0.55
CA ASN A 206 -9.78 -13.91 -0.65
C ASN A 206 -10.73 -12.98 -1.44
N GLN A 207 -10.38 -11.69 -1.57
CA GLN A 207 -11.12 -10.64 -2.31
C GLN A 207 -11.90 -11.14 -3.53
N ILE A 208 -11.22 -11.77 -4.50
CA ILE A 208 -11.83 -12.26 -5.76
C ILE A 208 -12.97 -13.26 -5.49
N LYS A 209 -12.84 -14.13 -4.49
CA LYS A 209 -13.86 -15.13 -4.14
C LYS A 209 -15.09 -14.46 -3.52
N LYS A 210 -14.89 -13.47 -2.64
CA LYS A 210 -15.97 -12.71 -2.00
C LYS A 210 -16.76 -11.87 -3.02
N LEU A 211 -16.06 -11.15 -3.90
CA LEU A 211 -16.68 -10.40 -5.00
C LEU A 211 -17.52 -11.30 -5.93
N ARG A 212 -17.00 -12.48 -6.30
CA ARG A 212 -17.73 -13.47 -7.13
C ARG A 212 -19.03 -13.99 -6.49
N TYR A 213 -19.10 -14.09 -5.15
CA TYR A 213 -20.37 -14.44 -4.49
C TYR A 213 -21.39 -13.31 -4.57
N GLY A 214 -20.95 -12.05 -4.44
CA GLY A 214 -21.82 -10.89 -4.64
C GLY A 214 -22.38 -10.81 -6.06
N THR A 215 -21.53 -10.94 -7.08
CA THR A 215 -21.99 -10.92 -8.48
C THR A 215 -22.91 -12.09 -8.82
N ALA A 216 -22.72 -13.28 -8.20
CA ALA A 216 -23.63 -14.40 -8.33
C ALA A 216 -25.02 -14.11 -7.71
N LEU A 217 -25.07 -13.52 -6.51
CA LEU A 217 -26.33 -13.11 -5.86
C LEU A 217 -27.03 -11.99 -6.65
N ALA A 218 -26.28 -11.03 -7.18
CA ALA A 218 -26.78 -9.99 -8.06
C ALA A 218 -27.41 -10.57 -9.35
N PHE A 219 -26.72 -11.53 -9.99
CA PHE A 219 -27.21 -12.21 -11.18
C PHE A 219 -28.48 -13.03 -10.89
N LEU A 220 -28.53 -13.76 -9.78
CA LEU A 220 -29.70 -14.54 -9.35
C LEU A 220 -30.92 -13.65 -9.10
N SER A 221 -30.73 -12.53 -8.40
CA SER A 221 -31.77 -11.51 -8.18
C SER A 221 -32.25 -10.92 -9.51
N LYS A 222 -31.32 -10.50 -10.39
CA LYS A 222 -31.64 -9.98 -11.72
C LYS A 222 -32.42 -10.97 -12.58
N ALA A 223 -31.99 -12.23 -12.63
CA ALA A 223 -32.59 -13.27 -13.47
C ALA A 223 -34.01 -13.62 -13.02
N SER A 224 -34.26 -13.65 -11.71
CA SER A 224 -35.58 -13.91 -11.14
C SER A 224 -36.53 -12.71 -11.28
N LEU A 225 -36.10 -11.47 -10.99
CA LEU A 225 -36.90 -10.27 -11.26
C LEU A 225 -37.25 -10.12 -12.76
N ALA A 226 -36.29 -10.36 -13.66
CA ALA A 226 -36.54 -10.38 -15.10
C ALA A 226 -37.56 -11.46 -15.49
N SER A 227 -37.42 -12.68 -14.95
CA SER A 227 -38.35 -13.79 -15.22
C SER A 227 -39.78 -13.49 -14.76
N ALA A 228 -39.95 -12.85 -13.59
CA ALA A 228 -41.26 -12.42 -13.10
C ALA A 228 -41.93 -11.42 -14.05
N VAL A 229 -41.17 -10.43 -14.55
CA VAL A 229 -41.66 -9.42 -15.50
C VAL A 229 -41.91 -10.00 -16.89
N ILE A 230 -41.07 -10.93 -17.39
CA ILE A 230 -41.30 -11.63 -18.67
C ILE A 230 -42.61 -12.42 -18.60
N LEU A 231 -42.88 -13.13 -17.49
CA LEU A 231 -44.16 -13.85 -17.33
C LEU A 231 -45.36 -12.88 -17.29
N ALA A 232 -45.23 -11.73 -16.63
CA ALA A 232 -46.24 -10.67 -16.61
C ALA A 232 -46.49 -10.06 -18.01
N PHE A 233 -45.41 -9.79 -18.75
CA PHE A 233 -45.42 -9.29 -20.12
C PHE A 233 -46.20 -10.25 -21.03
N ARG A 234 -45.96 -11.56 -20.97
CA ARG A 234 -46.71 -12.56 -21.76
C ARG A 234 -48.23 -12.45 -21.56
N GLN A 235 -48.70 -12.24 -20.33
CA GLN A 235 -50.15 -12.07 -20.07
C GLN A 235 -50.67 -10.74 -20.61
N ARG A 236 -49.87 -9.68 -20.55
CA ARG A 236 -50.20 -8.35 -21.08
C ARG A 236 -50.24 -8.30 -22.61
N VAL A 237 -49.38 -9.04 -23.30
CA VAL A 237 -49.42 -9.22 -24.76
C VAL A 237 -50.76 -9.84 -25.17
N TRP A 238 -51.12 -10.98 -24.59
CA TRP A 238 -52.39 -11.67 -24.89
C TRP A 238 -53.62 -10.80 -24.67
N MET A 239 -53.69 -10.10 -23.53
CA MET A 239 -54.80 -9.20 -23.22
C MET A 239 -54.86 -7.98 -24.16
N THR A 240 -53.72 -7.52 -24.67
CA THR A 240 -53.68 -6.43 -25.66
C THR A 240 -54.22 -6.90 -27.01
N VAL A 241 -53.75 -8.04 -27.52
CA VAL A 241 -54.21 -8.63 -28.80
C VAL A 241 -55.71 -8.96 -28.75
N ARG A 242 -56.25 -9.36 -27.59
CA ARG A 242 -57.68 -9.60 -27.40
C ARG A 242 -58.53 -8.32 -27.42
N ARG A 243 -57.98 -7.18 -26.99
CA ARG A 243 -58.73 -5.92 -26.81
C ARG A 243 -58.52 -4.88 -27.92
N LYS A 244 -57.47 -5.03 -28.74
CA LYS A 244 -57.12 -4.05 -29.78
C LYS A 244 -56.78 -4.76 -31.08
N VAL A 245 -57.34 -4.25 -32.17
CA VAL A 245 -56.97 -4.66 -33.53
C VAL A 245 -55.65 -3.97 -33.88
N LEU A 246 -54.65 -4.77 -34.21
CA LEU A 246 -53.28 -4.36 -34.53
C LEU A 246 -52.93 -4.81 -35.94
N THR A 247 -52.02 -4.11 -36.63
CA THR A 247 -51.46 -4.65 -37.88
C THR A 247 -50.67 -5.94 -37.62
N LEU A 248 -50.53 -6.81 -38.62
CA LEU A 248 -49.79 -8.07 -38.48
C LEU A 248 -48.34 -7.83 -38.05
N ALA A 249 -47.69 -6.80 -38.60
CA ALA A 249 -46.33 -6.38 -38.21
C ALA A 249 -46.26 -5.87 -36.76
N ALA A 250 -47.30 -5.18 -36.28
CA ALA A 250 -47.39 -4.75 -34.88
C ALA A 250 -47.63 -5.93 -33.92
N VAL A 251 -48.41 -6.95 -34.32
CA VAL A 251 -48.56 -8.19 -33.52
C VAL A 251 -47.24 -8.95 -33.44
N ASP A 252 -46.55 -9.14 -34.56
CA ASP A 252 -45.26 -9.82 -34.62
C ASP A 252 -44.21 -9.12 -33.73
N SER A 253 -44.09 -7.79 -33.89
CA SER A 253 -43.27 -6.94 -33.03
C SER A 253 -43.64 -7.08 -31.55
N LEU A 254 -44.94 -7.12 -31.21
CA LEU A 254 -45.40 -7.23 -29.82
C LEU A 254 -45.06 -8.58 -29.17
N PHE A 255 -45.05 -9.69 -29.93
CA PHE A 255 -44.58 -10.97 -29.41
C PHE A 255 -43.05 -11.06 -29.35
N ALA A 256 -42.34 -10.39 -30.26
CA ALA A 256 -40.88 -10.36 -30.31
C ALA A 256 -40.23 -9.44 -29.26
N ALA A 257 -40.89 -8.38 -28.78
CA ALA A 257 -40.28 -7.27 -28.01
C ALA A 257 -39.49 -7.63 -26.73
N ALA A 258 -39.69 -8.82 -26.15
CA ALA A 258 -38.91 -9.30 -25.00
C ALA A 258 -37.64 -10.09 -25.37
N GLU A 259 -37.47 -10.43 -26.65
CA GLU A 259 -36.38 -11.23 -27.21
C GLU A 259 -35.62 -10.46 -28.32
N ASP A 260 -36.29 -9.56 -29.03
CA ASP A 260 -35.72 -8.59 -29.98
C ASP A 260 -36.00 -7.14 -29.54
N MET A 261 -34.94 -6.34 -29.44
CA MET A 261 -34.99 -4.91 -29.10
C MET A 261 -35.48 -4.05 -30.27
N SER A 262 -35.31 -4.48 -31.52
CA SER A 262 -35.73 -3.73 -32.71
C SER A 262 -37.25 -3.50 -32.75
N ALA A 263 -38.00 -4.52 -32.31
CA ALA A 263 -39.45 -4.50 -32.20
C ALA A 263 -40.00 -3.42 -31.23
N ILE A 264 -39.17 -2.85 -30.36
CA ILE A 264 -39.58 -1.76 -29.45
C ILE A 264 -39.80 -0.44 -30.18
N PHE A 265 -39.12 -0.22 -31.30
CA PHE A 265 -39.21 1.01 -32.09
C PHE A 265 -40.45 1.07 -33.00
N ASN A 266 -41.28 0.03 -33.02
CA ASN A 266 -42.56 0.06 -33.74
C ASN A 266 -43.55 1.00 -33.04
N PHE A 267 -43.70 2.21 -33.59
CA PHE A 267 -44.52 3.28 -33.02
C PHE A 267 -46.01 2.91 -32.87
N GLU A 268 -46.54 2.04 -33.72
CA GLU A 268 -47.92 1.52 -33.58
C GLU A 268 -48.05 0.74 -32.27
N VAL A 269 -47.11 -0.19 -32.02
CA VAL A 269 -47.07 -1.00 -30.80
C VAL A 269 -46.84 -0.12 -29.57
N PHE A 270 -45.93 0.86 -29.64
CA PHE A 270 -45.70 1.78 -28.53
C PHE A 270 -46.95 2.59 -28.19
N LYS A 271 -47.67 3.11 -29.20
CA LYS A 271 -48.91 3.88 -29.00
C LYS A 271 -50.05 3.02 -28.45
N GLN A 272 -50.22 1.80 -28.95
CA GLN A 272 -51.34 0.93 -28.63
C GLN A 272 -51.12 0.01 -27.42
N ALA A 273 -49.91 -0.50 -27.22
CA ALA A 273 -49.54 -1.51 -26.23
C ALA A 273 -48.60 -0.97 -25.12
N ARG A 274 -48.66 0.33 -24.81
CA ARG A 274 -47.81 1.08 -23.84
C ARG A 274 -47.31 0.26 -22.64
N VAL A 275 -48.20 -0.41 -21.92
CA VAL A 275 -47.84 -1.20 -20.73
C VAL A 275 -46.91 -2.36 -21.08
N ALA A 276 -47.19 -3.13 -22.14
CA ALA A 276 -46.32 -4.21 -22.57
C ALA A 276 -44.93 -3.69 -22.99
N MET A 277 -44.87 -2.52 -23.63
CA MET A 277 -43.60 -1.93 -24.06
C MET A 277 -42.74 -1.42 -22.90
N ILE A 278 -43.35 -0.87 -21.85
CA ILE A 278 -42.64 -0.49 -20.62
C ILE A 278 -42.07 -1.73 -19.92
N LEU A 279 -42.80 -2.86 -19.92
CA LEU A 279 -42.30 -4.13 -19.37
C LEU A 279 -41.16 -4.72 -20.20
N ALA A 280 -41.24 -4.65 -21.54
CA ALA A 280 -40.14 -5.05 -22.41
C ALA A 280 -38.89 -4.18 -22.15
N LEU A 281 -39.04 -2.85 -22.11
CA LEU A 281 -37.95 -1.92 -21.80
C LEU A 281 -37.29 -2.22 -20.45
N TYR A 282 -38.08 -2.51 -19.41
CA TYR A 282 -37.53 -2.97 -18.12
C TYR A 282 -36.64 -4.20 -18.28
N VAL A 283 -37.08 -5.23 -19.02
CA VAL A 283 -36.30 -6.46 -19.25
C VAL A 283 -34.94 -6.13 -19.89
N TRP A 284 -34.90 -5.25 -20.89
CA TRP A 284 -33.67 -4.78 -21.52
C TRP A 284 -32.79 -3.93 -20.59
N CYS A 285 -33.36 -3.19 -19.65
CA CYS A 285 -32.61 -2.44 -18.63
C CYS A 285 -32.10 -3.31 -17.46
N THR A 286 -32.61 -4.54 -17.26
CA THR A 286 -32.19 -5.40 -16.14
C THR A 286 -30.68 -5.70 -16.03
N PRO A 287 -29.84 -5.74 -17.09
CA PRO A 287 -28.39 -5.90 -16.95
C PRO A 287 -27.73 -4.81 -16.10
N LEU A 288 -28.28 -3.58 -16.11
CA LEU A 288 -27.77 -2.47 -15.28
C LEU A 288 -27.82 -2.79 -13.78
N VAL A 289 -28.77 -3.62 -13.34
CA VAL A 289 -28.86 -4.06 -11.94
C VAL A 289 -27.59 -4.79 -11.52
N VAL A 290 -27.05 -5.68 -12.35
CA VAL A 290 -25.82 -6.43 -12.03
C VAL A 290 -24.60 -5.52 -12.10
N ILE A 291 -24.52 -4.65 -13.11
CA ILE A 291 -23.38 -3.72 -13.28
C ILE A 291 -23.28 -2.79 -12.07
N LEU A 292 -24.37 -2.09 -11.73
CA LEU A 292 -24.37 -1.09 -10.65
C LEU A 292 -24.27 -1.71 -9.25
N THR A 293 -24.80 -2.91 -9.03
CA THR A 293 -24.64 -3.59 -7.72
C THR A 293 -23.24 -4.16 -7.51
N SER A 294 -22.50 -4.47 -8.57
CA SER A 294 -21.13 -4.99 -8.47
C SER A 294 -20.12 -3.99 -7.91
N ASP A 295 -20.38 -2.68 -8.05
CA ASP A 295 -19.53 -1.59 -7.56
C ASP A 295 -19.80 -1.19 -6.10
N THR A 296 -20.72 -1.90 -5.41
CA THR A 296 -21.15 -1.50 -4.07
C THR A 296 -20.28 -2.04 -2.93
N LEU A 297 -19.33 -2.93 -3.23
CA LEU A 297 -18.33 -3.43 -2.29
C LEU A 297 -16.92 -3.09 -2.78
N ALA A 298 -16.34 -2.03 -2.23
CA ALA A 298 -14.97 -1.63 -2.49
C ALA A 298 -13.99 -2.40 -1.59
N VAL A 299 -12.72 -2.44 -2.00
CA VAL A 299 -11.60 -2.74 -1.10
C VAL A 299 -10.78 -1.48 -0.96
N GLN A 300 -10.56 -1.04 0.28
CA GLN A 300 -9.84 0.19 0.60
C GLN A 300 -8.72 -0.12 1.60
N PRO A 301 -7.53 0.47 1.45
CA PRO A 301 -6.50 0.41 2.49
C PRO A 301 -6.94 1.25 3.69
N VAL A 302 -7.07 0.63 4.85
CA VAL A 302 -7.46 1.29 6.09
C VAL A 302 -6.28 1.23 7.06
N LYS A 303 -5.92 2.37 7.63
CA LYS A 303 -4.96 2.46 8.73
C LYS A 303 -5.67 2.10 10.03
N GLN A 304 -5.20 1.03 10.69
CA GLN A 304 -5.65 0.63 12.01
C GLN A 304 -4.59 1.03 13.02
N THR A 305 -4.94 1.86 14.01
CA THR A 305 -4.07 2.24 15.12
C THR A 305 -4.58 1.60 16.40
N GLU A 306 -3.71 0.87 17.08
CA GLU A 306 -3.98 0.13 18.31
C GLU A 306 -2.96 0.56 19.38
N THR A 307 -3.44 1.12 20.50
CA THR A 307 -2.59 1.31 21.69
C THR A 307 -2.38 -0.04 22.35
N THR A 308 -1.13 -0.46 22.44
CA THR A 308 -0.74 -1.81 22.88
C THR A 308 0.58 -1.75 23.64
N MET A 309 1.09 -2.90 24.07
CA MET A 309 2.38 -3.02 24.74
C MET A 309 3.42 -3.55 23.76
N CYS A 310 4.42 -2.73 23.44
CA CYS A 310 5.57 -3.12 22.61
C CYS A 310 6.68 -3.71 23.49
N ASP A 311 7.44 -4.65 22.93
CA ASP A 311 8.58 -5.27 23.60
C ASP A 311 9.86 -4.40 23.45
N ASN A 312 10.75 -4.44 24.46
CA ASN A 312 12.15 -4.00 24.38
C ASN A 312 12.39 -2.50 24.07
N ILE A 313 11.46 -1.61 24.42
CA ILE A 313 11.70 -0.16 24.34
C ILE A 313 12.75 0.27 25.39
N ARG A 314 13.65 1.17 24.99
CA ARG A 314 14.81 1.63 25.77
C ARG A 314 14.73 3.12 26.05
N THR A 315 15.31 3.56 27.15
CA THR A 315 15.45 4.97 27.54
C THR A 315 16.88 5.27 27.98
N LEU A 316 17.21 6.53 28.25
CA LEU A 316 18.49 6.91 28.83
C LEU A 316 18.38 7.16 30.34
N ASN A 317 19.38 6.73 31.08
CA ASN A 317 19.56 7.02 32.51
C ASN A 317 21.07 7.03 32.82
N PHE A 318 21.65 8.21 33.00
CA PHE A 318 23.09 8.37 33.22
C PHE A 318 23.55 8.03 34.64
N SER A 319 22.64 7.81 35.59
CA SER A 319 22.97 7.41 36.98
C SER A 319 23.76 6.08 37.06
N HIS A 320 23.76 5.27 36.00
CA HIS A 320 24.54 4.04 35.90
C HIS A 320 26.04 4.27 35.66
N GLU A 321 26.45 5.47 35.22
CA GLU A 321 27.87 5.84 35.12
C GLU A 321 28.48 6.12 36.50
N ASP A 322 27.67 6.60 37.46
CA ASP A 322 28.08 7.04 38.79
C ASP A 322 28.81 5.91 39.56
N THR A 323 28.28 4.69 39.53
CA THR A 323 28.74 3.55 40.35
C THR A 323 29.62 2.52 39.61
N ASN A 324 29.82 2.65 38.29
CA ASN A 324 30.51 1.64 37.47
C ASN A 324 32.02 1.49 37.78
N ASP A 325 32.54 0.29 38.02
CA ASP A 325 33.98 0.03 38.19
C ASP A 325 34.62 -0.49 36.88
N PHE A 326 35.43 0.35 36.24
CA PHE A 326 36.02 0.05 34.93
C PHE A 326 37.21 -0.94 34.96
N MET A 327 37.74 -1.28 36.14
CA MET A 327 38.97 -2.08 36.30
C MET A 327 38.74 -3.46 36.91
N THR A 328 37.74 -3.63 37.77
CA THR A 328 37.42 -4.95 38.37
C THR A 328 37.07 -6.00 37.34
N GLY A 329 36.44 -5.60 36.22
CA GLY A 329 36.25 -6.48 35.07
C GLY A 329 35.57 -7.79 35.43
N LEU A 330 34.47 -7.73 36.21
CA LEU A 330 33.56 -8.80 36.68
C LEU A 330 33.74 -9.21 38.17
N PRO A 331 32.67 -9.64 38.88
CA PRO A 331 31.38 -10.09 38.36
C PRO A 331 30.15 -9.35 38.92
N SER A 332 29.37 -8.74 38.02
CA SER A 332 27.93 -8.51 38.27
C SER A 332 27.17 -8.80 36.98
N ASP A 333 27.30 -7.95 35.95
CA ASP A 333 26.47 -8.04 34.75
C ASP A 333 27.26 -8.10 33.44
N LYS A 334 27.03 -9.17 32.66
CA LYS A 334 27.50 -9.30 31.27
C LYS A 334 26.33 -9.26 30.31
N ILE A 335 26.25 -8.23 29.47
CA ILE A 335 25.26 -8.18 28.39
C ILE A 335 25.68 -9.15 27.29
N ASN A 336 25.02 -10.31 27.20
CA ASN A 336 25.31 -11.35 26.20
C ASN A 336 26.79 -11.81 26.18
N ASN A 337 27.40 -11.99 27.36
CA ASN A 337 28.83 -12.25 27.56
C ASN A 337 29.79 -11.10 27.17
N LEU A 338 29.28 -9.94 26.78
CA LEU A 338 30.07 -8.72 26.53
C LEU A 338 30.02 -7.80 27.76
N PHE A 339 31.08 -7.01 27.94
CA PHE A 339 31.15 -5.97 28.96
C PHE A 339 30.24 -4.79 28.62
N GLU A 340 29.76 -4.09 29.64
CA GLU A 340 29.12 -2.78 29.50
C GLU A 340 30.16 -1.72 29.12
N LEU A 341 29.69 -0.58 28.62
CA LEU A 341 30.51 0.48 28.05
C LEU A 341 30.16 1.80 28.74
N SER A 342 31.15 2.43 29.36
CA SER A 342 31.06 3.83 29.77
C SER A 342 31.21 4.74 28.55
N VAL A 343 30.63 5.93 28.58
CA VAL A 343 30.95 7.01 27.63
C VAL A 343 32.33 7.65 27.87
N SER A 344 32.97 7.34 29.00
CA SER A 344 34.24 7.94 29.44
C SER A 344 35.37 6.93 29.63
N THR A 345 36.60 7.41 29.47
CA THR A 345 37.85 6.66 29.73
C THR A 345 38.58 7.30 30.91
N TRP A 346 39.10 6.45 31.80
CA TRP A 346 39.63 6.84 33.12
C TRP A 346 41.09 6.41 33.30
N ASN A 347 41.86 7.25 34.00
CA ASN A 347 43.19 6.97 34.53
C ASN A 347 43.10 6.81 36.06
N VAL A 348 44.18 6.29 36.67
CA VAL A 348 44.30 6.15 38.13
C VAL A 348 45.49 6.95 38.65
N SER A 349 45.33 7.62 39.79
CA SER A 349 46.41 8.42 40.42
C SER A 349 47.57 7.56 40.94
N VAL A 350 47.26 6.35 41.44
CA VAL A 350 48.20 5.34 41.95
C VAL A 350 47.86 3.96 41.37
N PRO A 351 48.79 2.99 41.37
CA PRO A 351 48.53 1.66 40.81
C PRO A 351 47.29 1.00 41.42
N TYR A 352 46.46 0.38 40.57
CA TYR A 352 45.15 -0.17 40.97
C TYR A 352 45.20 -1.18 42.14
N ALA A 353 46.33 -1.87 42.33
CA ALA A 353 46.55 -2.76 43.47
C ALA A 353 46.43 -2.08 44.85
N GLU A 354 46.53 -0.75 44.89
CA GLU A 354 46.41 0.08 46.10
C GLU A 354 45.01 0.70 46.29
N LYS A 355 44.03 0.33 45.45
CA LYS A 355 42.62 0.73 45.64
C LYS A 355 42.12 0.30 47.02
N GLY A 356 41.67 1.29 47.81
CA GLY A 356 41.24 1.09 49.20
C GLY A 356 42.36 0.92 50.22
N LYS A 357 43.64 1.03 49.82
CA LYS A 357 44.81 1.03 50.73
C LYS A 357 45.46 2.41 50.82
N ASP A 358 45.69 3.05 49.67
CA ASP A 358 46.30 4.39 49.61
C ASP A 358 45.20 5.47 49.63
N PRO A 359 45.23 6.45 50.57
CA PRO A 359 44.28 7.56 50.60
C PRO A 359 44.38 8.51 49.39
N ASN A 360 45.44 8.41 48.60
CA ASN A 360 45.62 9.16 47.35
C ASN A 360 45.07 8.42 46.13
N TYR A 361 44.50 7.22 46.28
CA TYR A 361 43.82 6.53 45.18
C TYR A 361 42.53 7.27 44.78
N PHE A 362 42.49 7.73 43.52
CA PHE A 362 41.28 8.18 42.85
C PHE A 362 41.40 7.97 41.34
N GLU A 363 40.24 7.93 40.69
CA GLU A 363 40.07 7.71 39.26
C GLU A 363 39.75 9.06 38.61
N TYR A 364 40.50 9.47 37.59
CA TYR A 364 40.33 10.77 36.94
C TYR A 364 40.19 10.64 35.43
N TRP A 365 39.45 11.54 34.80
CA TRP A 365 39.07 11.46 33.39
C TRP A 365 40.25 11.72 32.44
N VAL A 366 40.16 11.14 31.25
CA VAL A 366 41.21 11.21 30.21
C VAL A 366 40.64 11.68 28.87
N ALA A 367 39.58 11.01 28.42
CA ALA A 367 38.98 11.18 27.11
C ALA A 367 37.60 10.49 27.11
N PRO A 368 36.73 10.75 26.11
CA PRO A 368 35.59 9.88 25.84
C PRO A 368 36.04 8.44 25.55
N SER A 369 35.12 7.48 25.63
CA SER A 369 35.39 6.10 25.18
C SER A 369 35.36 6.02 23.66
N ARG A 370 36.27 5.22 23.08
CA ARG A 370 36.34 5.04 21.61
C ARG A 370 35.05 4.50 21.01
N GLN A 371 34.31 3.70 21.78
CA GLN A 371 33.01 3.16 21.39
C GLN A 371 31.93 4.25 21.32
N PHE A 372 32.04 5.29 22.16
CA PHE A 372 31.18 6.47 22.06
C PHE A 372 31.65 7.41 20.93
N GLU A 373 32.96 7.58 20.74
CA GLU A 373 33.54 8.32 19.60
C GLU A 373 33.04 7.78 18.25
N GLU A 374 33.07 6.45 18.05
CA GLU A 374 32.53 5.79 16.86
C GLU A 374 31.05 6.15 16.60
N VAL A 375 30.24 6.19 17.65
CA VAL A 375 28.79 6.52 17.56
C VAL A 375 28.57 8.00 17.29
N ALA A 376 29.25 8.90 18.01
CA ALA A 376 29.15 10.34 17.82
C ALA A 376 29.61 10.75 16.41
N PHE A 377 30.71 10.17 15.91
CA PHE A 377 31.23 10.48 14.57
C PHE A 377 30.32 9.93 13.48
N ALA A 378 29.83 8.69 13.62
CA ALA A 378 28.89 8.14 12.65
C ALA A 378 27.57 8.93 12.61
N ALA A 379 27.04 9.39 13.76
CA ALA A 379 25.86 10.26 13.82
C ALA A 379 26.10 11.58 13.07
N ALA A 380 27.24 12.22 13.36
CA ALA A 380 27.59 13.51 12.77
C ALA A 380 27.74 13.44 11.25
N TYR A 381 28.42 12.42 10.73
CA TYR A 381 28.60 12.23 9.29
C TYR A 381 27.35 11.70 8.57
N GLN A 382 26.45 10.98 9.27
CA GLN A 382 25.15 10.58 8.70
C GLN A 382 24.11 11.71 8.71
N ARG A 383 24.37 12.81 9.44
CA ARG A 383 23.49 13.99 9.54
C ARG A 383 22.11 13.70 10.13
N LYS A 384 22.02 12.63 10.93
CA LYS A 384 20.80 12.17 11.59
C LYS A 384 21.15 11.24 12.75
N PRO A 385 20.22 11.01 13.69
CA PRO A 385 20.35 9.97 14.71
C PRO A 385 20.55 8.60 14.08
N LEU A 386 21.45 7.80 14.65
CA LEU A 386 21.73 6.45 14.19
C LEU A 386 20.64 5.47 14.64
N GLU A 387 20.25 4.58 13.73
CA GLU A 387 19.29 3.50 14.00
C GLU A 387 19.99 2.18 14.36
N ARG A 388 19.47 1.48 15.37
CA ARG A 388 19.90 0.11 15.70
C ARG A 388 19.28 -0.89 14.73
N GLN A 389 20.11 -1.71 14.08
CA GLN A 389 19.63 -2.77 13.17
C GLN A 389 18.59 -3.67 13.83
N ASN A 390 17.53 -3.99 13.09
CA ASN A 390 16.36 -4.78 13.51
C ASN A 390 15.50 -4.19 14.65
N ALA A 391 15.77 -2.97 15.13
CA ALA A 391 14.99 -2.37 16.22
C ALA A 391 13.50 -2.25 15.90
N ALA A 392 13.14 -1.83 14.68
CA ALA A 392 11.76 -1.73 14.25
C ALA A 392 11.01 -3.09 14.34
N ILE A 393 11.69 -4.20 14.03
CA ILE A 393 11.10 -5.55 14.08
C ILE A 393 11.03 -6.06 15.52
N GLU A 394 12.06 -5.78 16.33
CA GLU A 394 12.12 -6.14 17.76
C GLU A 394 11.04 -5.42 18.59
N ILE A 395 10.74 -4.15 18.25
CA ILE A 395 9.84 -3.27 19.01
C ILE A 395 8.41 -3.31 18.46
N CYS A 396 8.21 -3.00 17.18
CA CYS A 396 6.86 -2.91 16.59
C CYS A 396 6.29 -4.27 16.17
N GLY A 397 7.16 -5.24 15.90
CA GLY A 397 6.81 -6.51 15.26
C GLY A 397 6.76 -6.43 13.73
N SER A 398 6.87 -7.59 13.07
CA SER A 398 6.92 -7.66 11.60
C SER A 398 5.62 -7.18 10.94
N GLY A 399 5.73 -6.23 10.00
CA GLY A 399 4.60 -5.70 9.24
C GLY A 399 3.76 -4.62 9.96
N TYR A 400 4.25 -4.11 11.10
CA TYR A 400 3.65 -2.99 11.83
C TYR A 400 4.58 -1.79 11.86
N ASN A 401 4.00 -0.61 11.77
CA ASN A 401 4.63 0.64 12.21
C ASN A 401 4.34 0.81 13.71
N CYS A 402 5.16 1.54 14.44
CA CYS A 402 4.83 1.91 15.82
C CYS A 402 5.39 3.26 16.23
N THR A 403 4.66 3.92 17.13
CA THR A 403 5.01 5.20 17.73
C THR A 403 4.96 5.08 19.25
N PHE A 404 5.94 5.66 19.93
CA PHE A 404 5.98 5.72 21.38
C PHE A 404 6.78 6.95 21.81
N THR A 405 6.50 7.47 23.00
CA THR A 405 7.24 8.59 23.58
C THR A 405 8.03 8.11 24.77
N ILE A 406 9.32 8.46 24.84
CA ILE A 406 10.14 8.25 26.03
C ILE A 406 10.48 9.59 26.68
N GLU A 407 10.67 9.54 27.99
CA GLU A 407 11.15 10.66 28.80
C GLU A 407 12.44 10.23 29.49
N PHE A 408 13.46 11.08 29.46
CA PHE A 408 14.74 10.86 30.12
C PHE A 408 15.40 12.19 30.50
N THR A 409 16.42 12.12 31.35
CA THR A 409 17.30 13.25 31.67
C THR A 409 18.70 12.95 31.13
N GLY A 410 19.37 13.96 30.58
CA GLY A 410 20.71 13.85 30.02
C GLY A 410 21.34 15.22 29.76
N PRO A 411 22.50 15.27 29.11
CA PRO A 411 23.18 16.54 28.82
C PRO A 411 22.44 17.32 27.73
N GLY A 412 22.45 18.66 27.79
CA GLY A 412 21.88 19.51 26.75
C GLY A 412 22.43 20.94 26.78
N TYR A 413 22.57 21.57 25.60
CA TYR A 413 23.06 22.95 25.51
C TYR A 413 21.90 23.95 25.50
N LYS A 414 21.85 24.84 26.51
CA LYS A 414 20.93 25.97 26.56
C LYS A 414 21.57 27.17 25.86
N CYS A 415 21.06 27.53 24.69
CA CYS A 415 21.58 28.61 23.87
C CYS A 415 20.79 29.91 24.05
N THR A 416 21.48 31.05 23.98
CA THR A 416 20.93 32.41 24.09
C THR A 416 21.57 33.30 23.03
N GLU A 417 20.77 34.01 22.23
CA GLU A 417 21.25 35.07 21.31
C GLU A 417 21.80 36.24 22.13
N LEU A 418 22.97 36.78 21.73
CA LEU A 418 23.74 37.79 22.46
C LEU A 418 24.03 39.05 21.63
N ALA A 419 24.01 38.93 20.29
CA ALA A 419 24.07 40.06 19.36
C ALA A 419 23.42 39.69 18.03
N SER A 420 22.83 40.66 17.35
CA SER A 420 22.24 40.49 16.02
C SER A 420 22.25 41.81 15.26
N GLY A 421 22.87 41.82 14.08
CA GLY A 421 23.04 43.00 13.23
C GLY A 421 24.41 43.66 13.37
N VAL A 422 24.81 44.36 12.31
CA VAL A 422 26.14 44.97 12.17
C VAL A 422 26.38 46.02 13.25
N GLY A 423 27.47 45.88 14.00
CA GLY A 423 27.86 46.83 15.05
C GLY A 423 26.96 46.80 16.30
N SER A 424 26.11 45.78 16.46
CA SER A 424 25.36 45.58 17.71
C SER A 424 26.32 45.23 18.86
N PRO A 425 26.11 45.79 20.07
CA PRO A 425 26.91 45.46 21.25
C PRO A 425 26.58 44.05 21.72
N THR A 426 27.60 43.30 22.14
CA THR A 426 27.41 41.90 22.55
C THR A 426 27.10 41.78 24.03
N GLU A 427 26.04 41.05 24.37
CA GLU A 427 25.67 40.77 25.76
C GLU A 427 26.59 39.73 26.43
N GLU A 428 26.73 39.82 27.75
CA GLU A 428 27.47 38.85 28.56
C GLU A 428 26.65 37.58 28.82
N LEU A 429 27.32 36.43 28.78
CA LEU A 429 26.74 35.14 29.19
C LEU A 429 27.53 34.55 30.36
N ASN A 430 26.84 34.34 31.49
CA ASN A 430 27.42 33.99 32.80
C ASN A 430 28.58 34.89 33.26
N GLY A 431 28.50 36.20 32.99
CA GLY A 431 29.52 37.18 33.35
C GLY A 431 30.82 37.11 32.52
N SER A 432 30.77 36.43 31.37
CA SER A 432 31.83 36.38 30.37
C SER A 432 31.35 36.96 29.05
N LEU A 433 32.23 37.66 28.35
CA LEU A 433 32.01 38.12 26.97
C LEU A 433 32.48 37.06 25.96
N PRO A 434 31.85 36.95 24.78
CA PRO A 434 32.40 36.15 23.68
C PRO A 434 33.77 36.70 23.22
N PRO A 435 34.64 35.83 22.67
CA PRO A 435 35.99 36.22 22.24
C PRO A 435 36.06 37.00 20.92
N PHE A 436 34.93 37.38 20.33
CA PHE A 436 34.80 38.06 19.04
C PHE A 436 33.55 38.95 19.02
N ASN A 437 33.50 39.90 18.08
CA ASN A 437 32.43 40.87 17.92
C ASN A 437 31.70 40.71 16.58
N THR A 438 30.56 41.38 16.42
CA THR A 438 29.79 41.39 15.16
C THR A 438 30.57 42.00 13.99
N SER A 439 31.60 42.80 14.26
CA SER A 439 32.54 43.35 13.28
C SER A 439 33.35 42.29 12.54
N ASP A 440 33.61 41.15 13.18
CA ASP A 440 34.51 40.12 12.68
C ASP A 440 33.82 39.19 11.66
N LEU A 441 32.49 39.28 11.61
CA LEU A 441 31.59 38.55 10.73
C LEU A 441 31.23 39.36 9.47
N ALA A 442 30.92 38.68 8.37
CA ALA A 442 30.35 39.31 7.19
C ALA A 442 29.01 40.02 7.53
N PRO A 443 28.73 41.20 6.94
CA PRO A 443 29.37 41.76 5.76
C PRO A 443 30.67 42.55 6.02
N THR A 444 30.91 43.02 7.25
CA THR A 444 32.07 43.90 7.56
C THR A 444 33.38 43.17 7.77
N GLY A 445 33.32 41.94 8.29
CA GLY A 445 34.47 41.11 8.63
C GLY A 445 34.67 39.94 7.66
N ALA A 446 35.79 39.24 7.83
CA ALA A 446 36.21 38.18 6.92
C ALA A 446 35.53 36.82 7.17
N HIS A 447 34.88 36.63 8.33
CA HIS A 447 34.32 35.34 8.73
C HIS A 447 32.84 35.21 8.36
N THR A 448 32.48 34.13 7.68
CA THR A 448 31.08 33.70 7.56
C THR A 448 30.64 32.87 8.77
N TYR A 449 31.60 32.23 9.44
CA TYR A 449 31.44 31.41 10.64
C TYR A 449 32.68 31.52 11.54
N ILE A 450 32.47 31.73 12.83
CA ILE A 450 33.51 31.71 13.87
C ILE A 450 32.95 31.02 15.12
N THR A 451 33.64 30.00 15.62
CA THR A 451 33.20 29.27 16.81
C THR A 451 34.37 28.95 17.72
N HIS A 452 34.28 29.45 18.95
CA HIS A 452 35.19 29.12 20.04
C HIS A 452 34.44 28.22 21.02
N ALA A 453 34.64 26.90 20.86
CA ALA A 453 33.97 25.89 21.66
C ALA A 453 34.89 25.28 22.73
N THR A 454 36.21 25.36 22.60
CA THR A 454 37.18 24.69 23.49
C THR A 454 37.90 25.64 24.47
N LYS A 455 37.33 26.82 24.76
CA LYS A 455 37.86 27.72 25.80
C LYS A 455 37.57 27.15 27.19
N GLY A 456 38.59 26.98 28.01
CA GLY A 456 38.46 26.31 29.32
C GLY A 456 38.23 24.80 29.20
N GLU A 457 38.73 24.16 28.14
CA GLU A 457 38.64 22.69 27.96
C GLU A 457 39.62 21.96 28.89
N TYR A 458 39.19 20.83 29.44
CA TYR A 458 39.98 20.01 30.38
C TYR A 458 41.33 19.58 29.77
N SER A 459 42.43 19.85 30.48
CA SER A 459 43.78 19.53 30.00
C SER A 459 44.11 18.03 30.09
N ASN A 460 44.78 17.47 29.08
CA ASN A 460 45.29 16.10 29.11
C ASN A 460 46.68 16.04 28.44
N PRO A 461 47.76 15.60 29.12
CA PRO A 461 47.80 15.04 30.48
C PRO A 461 47.61 16.07 31.60
N GLN A 462 47.08 15.62 32.75
CA GLN A 462 46.84 16.43 33.95
C GLN A 462 48.10 16.64 34.83
N ALA A 463 49.17 15.86 34.64
CA ALA A 463 50.43 15.97 35.37
C ALA A 463 51.63 15.73 34.42
N LYS A 464 52.80 16.28 34.77
CA LYS A 464 54.01 16.28 33.90
C LYS A 464 54.62 14.89 33.71
N ASN A 465 54.72 14.13 34.80
CA ASN A 465 55.37 12.82 34.84
C ASN A 465 54.34 11.75 35.19
N THR A 466 53.76 11.10 34.18
CA THR A 466 52.77 10.01 34.37
C THR A 466 53.11 8.78 33.53
N THR A 467 52.86 7.58 34.05
CA THR A 467 52.94 6.35 33.26
C THR A 467 51.78 6.24 32.27
N VAL A 468 51.85 5.21 31.42
CA VAL A 468 50.65 4.60 30.82
C VAL A 468 49.64 4.30 31.94
N GLY A 469 48.39 4.76 31.79
CA GLY A 469 47.35 4.66 32.83
C GLY A 469 47.30 5.82 33.84
N GLY A 470 48.15 6.83 33.69
CA GLY A 470 48.07 8.10 34.44
C GLY A 470 48.74 8.13 35.81
N VAL A 471 49.33 7.04 36.27
CA VAL A 471 49.99 6.99 37.59
C VAL A 471 51.15 7.98 37.64
N ILE A 472 51.15 8.86 38.63
CA ILE A 472 52.20 9.88 38.81
C ILE A 472 53.55 9.21 39.14
N GLN A 473 54.63 9.74 38.56
CA GLN A 473 56.00 9.33 38.84
C GLN A 473 56.86 10.48 39.37
N GLY A 474 57.60 10.21 40.43
CA GLY A 474 58.58 11.13 41.02
C GLY A 474 58.89 10.76 42.46
N GLU A 475 60.07 11.16 42.94
CA GLU A 475 60.38 11.20 44.37
C GLU A 475 60.72 12.67 44.72
N PRO A 476 59.94 13.35 45.59
CA PRO A 476 58.71 12.88 46.24
C PRO A 476 57.51 12.75 45.29
N LEU A 477 56.53 11.95 45.68
CA LEU A 477 55.21 11.89 45.01
C LEU A 477 54.36 13.08 45.47
N GLU A 478 54.24 14.09 44.61
CA GLU A 478 53.38 15.25 44.83
C GLU A 478 52.04 15.07 44.09
N TYR A 479 50.93 15.19 44.83
CA TYR A 479 49.57 15.17 44.28
C TYR A 479 48.98 16.58 44.36
N PRO A 480 48.90 17.33 43.24
CA PRO A 480 48.25 18.63 43.20
C PRO A 480 46.80 18.57 43.73
N LYS A 481 46.39 19.59 44.47
CA LYS A 481 45.04 19.68 45.09
C LYS A 481 43.92 19.42 44.08
N ASN A 482 44.06 19.99 42.89
CA ASN A 482 43.07 19.97 41.81
C ASN A 482 43.44 19.00 40.67
N LEU A 483 44.25 17.97 40.94
CA LEU A 483 44.59 16.96 39.94
C LEU A 483 43.32 16.28 39.40
N GLY A 484 43.08 16.38 38.10
CA GLY A 484 41.91 15.79 37.45
C GLY A 484 40.58 16.50 37.76
N ALA A 485 40.61 17.68 38.39
CA ALA A 485 39.41 18.46 38.68
C ALA A 485 38.79 19.00 37.38
N LEU A 486 37.46 18.87 37.22
CA LEU A 486 36.76 19.68 36.23
C LEU A 486 36.57 21.08 36.80
N ARG A 487 37.30 22.05 36.22
CA ARG A 487 37.35 23.45 36.66
C ARG A 487 36.38 24.34 35.92
N THR A 488 36.12 24.01 34.66
CA THR A 488 35.22 24.70 33.74
C THR A 488 34.60 23.70 32.78
N GLU A 489 33.35 23.95 32.41
CA GLU A 489 32.73 23.34 31.24
C GLU A 489 32.69 24.41 30.13
N PRO A 490 33.29 24.19 28.95
CA PRO A 490 33.39 25.23 27.93
C PRO A 490 32.03 25.77 27.46
N ILE A 491 31.87 27.09 27.51
CA ILE A 491 30.75 27.79 26.86
C ILE A 491 30.99 27.74 25.35
N LEU A 492 29.98 27.33 24.58
CA LEU A 492 30.06 27.34 23.12
C LEU A 492 29.73 28.75 22.61
N TRP A 493 30.73 29.47 22.12
CA TRP A 493 30.53 30.78 21.49
C TRP A 493 30.45 30.63 19.98
N PHE A 494 29.30 30.97 19.40
CA PHE A 494 29.05 30.92 17.97
C PHE A 494 28.81 32.32 17.41
N GLY A 495 29.56 32.69 16.37
CA GLY A 495 29.30 33.82 15.50
C GLY A 495 29.06 33.31 14.08
N TYR A 496 28.00 33.78 13.42
CA TYR A 496 27.71 33.39 12.04
C TYR A 496 27.04 34.52 11.26
N SER A 497 27.24 34.51 9.95
CA SER A 497 26.57 35.40 9.00
C SER A 497 25.25 34.76 8.56
N HIS A 498 24.14 35.25 9.08
CA HIS A 498 22.80 34.77 8.74
C HIS A 498 22.36 35.28 7.36
N VAL A 499 21.68 34.42 6.61
CA VAL A 499 21.00 34.69 5.34
C VAL A 499 19.59 34.12 5.44
N ASP A 500 18.58 34.86 4.97
CA ASP A 500 17.15 34.47 5.05
C ASP A 500 16.83 33.18 4.29
N ASP A 501 17.44 33.03 3.11
CA ASP A 501 17.41 31.82 2.28
C ASP A 501 18.83 31.46 1.80
N PRO A 502 19.55 30.58 2.52
CA PRO A 502 20.86 30.09 2.10
C PRO A 502 20.83 29.33 0.76
N ALA A 503 19.67 28.80 0.33
CA ALA A 503 19.56 28.03 -0.90
C ALA A 503 19.32 28.91 -2.15
N ALA A 504 19.21 30.23 -1.99
CA ALA A 504 18.97 31.15 -3.10
C ALA A 504 20.13 31.15 -4.11
N GLU A 505 19.80 31.04 -5.40
CA GLU A 505 20.77 31.22 -6.48
C GLU A 505 21.17 32.70 -6.60
N GLY A 506 22.47 32.97 -6.70
CA GLY A 506 22.98 34.33 -6.92
C GLY A 506 23.29 35.15 -5.66
N LEU A 507 23.44 34.52 -4.49
CA LEU A 507 23.99 35.19 -3.29
C LEU A 507 25.32 35.89 -3.62
N PRO A 508 25.53 37.15 -3.18
CA PRO A 508 26.72 37.94 -3.51
C PRO A 508 27.97 37.29 -2.93
N LYS A 509 28.99 37.07 -3.77
CA LYS A 509 30.17 36.26 -3.42
C LYS A 509 31.37 37.04 -2.90
N THR A 510 31.39 38.33 -3.13
CA THR A 510 32.46 39.25 -2.75
C THR A 510 31.88 40.55 -2.21
N ALA A 511 32.64 41.25 -1.37
CA ALA A 511 32.22 42.53 -0.78
C ALA A 511 31.99 43.65 -1.82
N ASP A 512 32.51 43.47 -3.04
CA ASP A 512 32.33 44.38 -4.17
C ASP A 512 31.00 44.18 -4.92
N GLU A 513 30.23 43.13 -4.60
CA GLU A 513 28.94 42.81 -5.26
C GLU A 513 27.76 43.57 -4.63
N GLU A 514 26.89 44.11 -5.48
CA GLU A 514 25.70 44.85 -5.07
C GLU A 514 24.77 43.97 -4.20
N GLY A 515 24.44 44.46 -3.01
CA GLY A 515 23.61 43.74 -2.04
C GLY A 515 24.37 42.91 -1.00
N TRP A 516 25.70 42.90 -0.99
CA TRP A 516 26.53 42.25 0.05
C TRP A 516 26.11 42.68 1.47
N ASP A 517 26.13 44.00 1.73
CA ASP A 517 25.82 44.59 3.05
C ASP A 517 24.39 44.33 3.55
N THR A 518 23.46 44.04 2.64
CA THR A 518 22.05 43.76 2.96
C THR A 518 21.72 42.28 3.06
N THR A 519 22.55 41.40 2.49
CA THR A 519 22.28 39.95 2.43
C THR A 519 22.73 39.23 3.70
N TYR A 520 23.86 39.67 4.27
CA TYR A 520 24.45 39.04 5.45
C TYR A 520 24.09 39.80 6.72
N THR A 521 23.50 39.11 7.70
CA THR A 521 23.24 39.66 9.04
C THR A 521 24.11 38.93 10.06
N PRO A 522 25.13 39.57 10.68
CA PRO A 522 25.96 38.92 11.67
C PRO A 522 25.16 38.66 12.95
N LYS A 523 25.24 37.44 13.47
CA LYS A 523 24.59 37.01 14.71
C LYS A 523 25.60 36.30 15.62
N ILE A 524 25.48 36.54 16.92
CA ILE A 524 26.26 35.90 17.97
C ILE A 524 25.32 35.27 18.99
N PHE A 525 25.58 34.04 19.38
CA PHE A 525 24.91 33.37 20.49
C PHE A 525 25.90 32.51 21.27
N GLY A 526 25.61 32.34 22.55
CA GLY A 526 26.39 31.47 23.44
C GLY A 526 25.53 30.31 23.93
N CYS A 527 26.13 29.15 24.19
CA CYS A 527 25.43 28.01 24.77
C CYS A 527 26.14 27.47 26.02
N ILE A 528 25.40 27.37 27.13
CA ILE A 528 25.88 26.78 28.39
C ILE A 528 25.37 25.34 28.49
N HIS A 529 26.24 24.44 28.92
CA HIS A 529 25.92 23.02 29.10
C HIS A 529 25.11 22.79 30.39
N HIS A 530 23.90 22.25 30.26
CA HIS A 530 22.93 22.02 31.33
C HIS A 530 22.51 20.55 31.38
N GLU A 531 22.11 20.09 32.56
CA GLU A 531 21.26 18.91 32.65
C GLU A 531 19.89 19.25 32.05
N THR A 532 19.35 18.38 31.21
CA THR A 532 18.16 18.64 30.40
C THR A 532 17.23 17.44 30.42
N ARG A 533 15.96 17.68 30.75
CA ARG A 533 14.90 16.69 30.62
C ARG A 533 14.37 16.71 29.18
N TYR A 534 14.35 15.56 28.55
CA TYR A 534 13.92 15.37 27.17
C TYR A 534 12.64 14.55 27.11
N LYS A 535 11.72 14.96 26.23
CA LYS A 535 10.56 14.18 25.82
C LYS A 535 10.66 13.91 24.33
N VAL A 536 10.85 12.65 23.93
CA VAL A 536 11.20 12.27 22.55
C VAL A 536 10.20 11.28 22.01
N LEU A 537 9.56 11.64 20.90
CA LEU A 537 8.69 10.76 20.12
C LEU A 537 9.55 9.95 19.14
N PHE A 538 9.49 8.63 19.28
CA PHE A 538 10.02 7.66 18.33
C PHE A 538 8.89 7.24 17.39
N ASN A 539 9.18 7.23 16.10
CA ASN A 539 8.27 6.83 15.05
C ASN A 539 8.98 5.87 14.09
N TYR A 540 8.59 4.60 14.12
CA TYR A 540 9.06 3.57 13.20
C TYR A 540 8.04 3.40 12.08
N THR A 541 8.35 3.93 10.90
CA THR A 541 7.54 3.74 9.68
C THR A 541 8.32 2.92 8.67
N ASN A 542 7.71 1.86 8.13
CA ASN A 542 8.31 1.00 7.10
C ASN A 542 9.72 0.48 7.49
N GLN A 543 9.91 0.13 8.77
CA GLN A 543 11.19 -0.28 9.36
C GLN A 543 12.30 0.78 9.38
N VAL A 544 11.97 2.06 9.21
CA VAL A 544 12.91 3.19 9.38
C VAL A 544 12.56 3.94 10.67
N GLN A 545 13.56 4.16 11.50
CA GLN A 545 13.45 5.01 12.69
C GLN A 545 13.47 6.50 12.31
N ASN A 546 12.49 7.24 12.81
CA ASN A 546 12.50 8.70 12.88
C ASN A 546 12.25 9.14 14.33
N THR A 547 12.93 10.19 14.78
CA THR A 547 12.87 10.66 16.17
C THR A 547 12.70 12.16 16.21
N THR A 548 11.70 12.64 16.95
CA THR A 548 11.43 14.07 17.10
C THR A 548 11.40 14.42 18.59
N VAL A 549 12.28 15.33 19.01
CA VAL A 549 12.25 15.92 20.35
C VAL A 549 11.01 16.82 20.44
N LEU A 550 10.07 16.47 21.31
CA LEU A 550 8.83 17.22 21.54
C LEU A 550 9.03 18.36 22.53
N GLU A 551 9.85 18.12 23.55
CA GLU A 551 10.11 19.06 24.64
C GLU A 551 11.54 18.89 25.15
N ARG A 552 12.19 20.03 25.46
CA ARG A 552 13.46 20.11 26.18
C ARG A 552 13.29 21.06 27.37
N THR A 553 13.45 20.56 28.59
CA THR A 553 13.36 21.33 29.83
C THR A 553 14.74 21.39 30.49
N PHE A 554 15.42 22.53 30.36
CA PHE A 554 16.72 22.78 30.98
C PHE A 554 16.57 22.87 32.50
N LEU A 555 17.36 22.09 33.23
CA LEU A 555 17.46 22.08 34.68
C LEU A 555 18.66 22.97 35.08
N ASP A 556 19.58 22.44 35.89
CA ASP A 556 20.76 23.15 36.38
C ASP A 556 21.95 23.08 35.38
N PRO A 557 22.85 24.08 35.37
CA PRO A 557 24.11 24.00 34.64
C PRO A 557 24.99 22.88 35.22
N ILE A 558 25.67 22.14 34.35
CA ILE A 558 26.49 20.97 34.75
C ILE A 558 27.67 21.39 35.64
N LEU A 559 28.23 22.57 35.34
CA LEU A 559 29.24 23.22 36.17
C LEU A 559 29.08 24.73 36.08
N ASP A 560 28.68 25.36 37.19
CA ASP A 560 28.57 26.82 37.29
C ASP A 560 29.89 27.43 37.78
N THR A 561 30.77 27.72 36.83
CA THR A 561 32.09 28.33 37.06
C THR A 561 32.42 29.29 35.93
N ARG A 562 32.97 30.46 36.27
CA ARG A 562 33.38 31.47 35.31
C ARG A 562 34.88 31.42 35.05
N LEU A 563 35.26 31.20 33.79
CA LEU A 563 36.64 31.19 33.29
C LEU A 563 37.29 32.58 33.45
N LEU A 564 38.57 32.61 33.85
CA LEU A 564 39.42 33.80 33.85
C LEU A 564 40.53 33.63 32.82
N ASP A 565 40.36 34.22 31.63
CA ASP A 565 41.24 34.00 30.47
C ASP A 565 42.71 34.42 30.71
N ASP A 566 42.97 35.42 31.56
CA ASP A 566 44.31 35.99 31.80
C ASP A 566 45.00 35.47 33.09
N VAL A 567 44.46 34.43 33.75
CA VAL A 567 44.97 33.94 35.04
C VAL A 567 45.36 32.47 34.95
N ASP A 568 46.67 32.24 34.88
CA ASP A 568 47.28 30.91 34.93
C ASP A 568 47.21 30.31 36.36
N ALA A 569 46.62 29.13 36.48
CA ALA A 569 46.35 28.48 37.77
C ALA A 569 47.61 28.12 38.56
N ASN A 570 48.69 27.71 37.87
CA ASN A 570 50.00 27.40 38.44
C ASN A 570 50.00 26.47 39.69
N ASP A 571 48.99 25.62 39.84
CA ASP A 571 48.73 24.84 41.07
C ASP A 571 49.42 23.46 41.12
N GLY A 572 50.44 23.26 40.28
CA GLY A 572 51.21 22.02 40.14
C GLY A 572 50.63 21.02 39.13
N THR A 573 49.40 21.22 38.66
CA THR A 573 48.85 20.45 37.54
C THR A 573 49.40 20.94 36.18
N MET A 574 49.11 20.18 35.13
CA MET A 574 49.23 20.60 33.72
C MET A 574 47.96 21.28 33.19
N ASP A 575 46.98 21.51 34.06
CA ASP A 575 45.78 22.26 33.74
C ASP A 575 45.96 23.71 34.22
N ASN A 576 46.23 24.61 33.27
CA ASN A 576 46.54 26.00 33.62
C ASN A 576 45.28 26.86 33.80
N ILE A 577 44.08 26.28 33.65
CA ILE A 577 42.82 27.02 33.68
C ILE A 577 42.46 27.45 35.11
N THR A 578 42.20 28.73 35.30
CA THR A 578 41.62 29.29 36.53
C THR A 578 40.15 29.66 36.29
N ALA A 579 39.29 29.28 37.23
CA ALA A 579 37.89 29.69 37.22
C ALA A 579 37.36 29.93 38.64
N ILE A 580 36.25 30.67 38.73
CA ILE A 580 35.64 31.05 40.00
C ILE A 580 34.14 30.72 40.04
N PRO A 581 33.60 30.29 41.18
CA PRO A 581 34.28 30.02 42.44
C PRO A 581 34.92 28.61 42.49
N GLU A 582 36.11 28.48 43.08
CA GLU A 582 36.83 27.19 43.23
C GLU A 582 36.00 26.13 44.00
N SER A 583 35.04 26.57 44.83
CA SER A 583 34.12 25.69 45.57
C SER A 583 33.24 24.82 44.68
N ASN A 584 33.02 25.23 43.41
CA ASN A 584 32.14 24.54 42.49
C ASN A 584 32.87 23.45 41.67
N TYR A 585 34.21 23.43 41.70
CA TYR A 585 35.04 22.45 40.99
C TYR A 585 34.62 21.01 41.31
N VAL A 586 34.51 20.17 40.27
CA VAL A 586 34.14 18.76 40.45
C VAL A 586 35.42 17.93 40.58
N LEU A 587 35.73 17.53 41.81
CA LEU A 587 36.95 16.79 42.16
C LEU A 587 36.76 15.27 42.00
N PRO A 588 37.76 14.53 41.47
CA PRO A 588 37.73 13.06 41.37
C PRO A 588 37.40 12.29 42.65
N LYS A 589 37.65 12.89 43.82
CA LYS A 589 37.37 12.29 45.13
C LYS A 589 35.87 12.16 45.43
N ASN A 590 35.01 12.94 44.77
CA ASN A 590 33.56 12.77 44.83
C ASN A 590 33.10 11.91 43.64
N VAL A 591 33.28 10.59 43.77
CA VAL A 591 33.23 9.63 42.66
C VAL A 591 31.92 9.71 41.87
N GLU A 592 30.77 9.68 42.53
CA GLU A 592 29.44 9.70 41.87
C GLU A 592 29.24 10.98 41.06
N LYS A 593 29.32 12.16 41.71
CA LYS A 593 29.15 13.45 41.03
C LYS A 593 30.19 13.63 39.92
N TYR A 594 31.45 13.27 40.17
CA TYR A 594 32.52 13.41 39.19
C TYR A 594 32.26 12.56 37.95
N ARG A 595 31.89 11.28 38.12
CA ARG A 595 31.61 10.40 36.99
C ARG A 595 30.41 10.85 36.18
N HIS A 596 29.33 11.26 36.83
CA HIS A 596 28.15 11.83 36.18
C HIS A 596 28.51 13.06 35.34
N THR A 597 29.20 14.02 35.96
CA THR A 597 29.63 15.26 35.31
C THR A 597 30.56 14.99 34.13
N MET A 598 31.53 14.09 34.30
CA MET A 598 32.50 13.76 33.25
C MET A 598 31.91 12.88 32.14
N ALA A 599 30.82 12.14 32.40
CA ALA A 599 30.04 11.47 31.34
C ALA A 599 29.36 12.50 30.43
N TYR A 600 28.74 13.54 31.00
CA TYR A 600 28.20 14.66 30.23
C TYR A 600 29.30 15.43 29.49
N HIS A 601 30.41 15.75 30.17
CA HIS A 601 31.59 16.38 29.55
C HIS A 601 32.10 15.59 28.33
N ALA A 602 32.18 14.26 28.42
CA ALA A 602 32.63 13.41 27.31
C ALA A 602 31.69 13.47 26.08
N ILE A 603 30.37 13.57 26.30
CA ILE A 603 29.39 13.77 25.23
C ILE A 603 29.55 15.18 24.63
N GLY A 604 29.70 16.19 25.50
CA GLY A 604 29.99 17.58 25.11
C GLY A 604 31.29 17.74 24.31
N TYR A 605 32.35 17.02 24.66
CA TYR A 605 33.67 17.10 24.05
C TYR A 605 33.65 16.79 22.54
N HIS A 606 32.97 15.74 22.11
CA HIS A 606 32.86 15.44 20.67
C HIS A 606 32.03 16.47 19.90
N MET A 607 30.97 17.01 20.51
CA MET A 607 30.23 18.15 19.95
C MET A 607 31.15 19.35 19.74
N ARG A 608 31.95 19.72 20.74
CA ARG A 608 32.96 20.79 20.66
C ARG A 608 33.96 20.54 19.53
N GLN A 609 34.49 19.32 19.42
CA GLN A 609 35.41 18.94 18.34
C GLN A 609 34.82 19.05 16.93
N PHE A 610 33.50 18.97 16.76
CA PHE A 610 32.85 19.20 15.46
C PHE A 610 32.68 20.68 15.14
N VAL A 611 32.20 21.46 16.10
CA VAL A 611 31.79 22.86 15.85
C VAL A 611 32.94 23.87 15.93
N ASN A 612 34.00 23.59 16.70
CA ASN A 612 35.11 24.53 16.89
C ASN A 612 35.78 24.91 15.55
N GLY A 613 36.23 26.17 15.45
CA GLY A 613 36.97 26.68 14.29
C GLY A 613 36.25 27.76 13.49
N THR A 614 36.69 28.00 12.26
CA THR A 614 36.30 29.17 11.45
C THR A 614 36.04 28.83 9.99
N ILE A 615 35.18 29.59 9.31
CA ILE A 615 35.07 29.65 7.85
C ILE A 615 35.32 31.11 7.42
N VAL A 616 36.26 31.29 6.50
CA VAL A 616 36.71 32.60 5.98
C VAL A 616 36.25 32.73 4.53
N GLY A 617 35.63 33.87 4.22
CA GLY A 617 34.91 34.08 2.96
C GLY A 617 33.73 33.10 2.80
N LEU A 618 33.17 33.04 1.60
CA LEU A 618 32.08 32.11 1.26
C LEU A 618 32.64 30.74 0.86
N GLY A 619 33.17 30.04 1.87
CA GLY A 619 33.70 28.68 1.73
C GLY A 619 35.10 28.59 1.11
N THR A 620 35.84 29.70 1.01
CA THR A 620 37.20 29.71 0.46
C THR A 620 38.23 29.05 1.37
N ASP A 621 38.06 29.16 2.69
CA ASP A 621 38.88 28.45 3.68
C ASP A 621 38.00 28.02 4.87
N ALA A 622 37.98 26.73 5.18
CA ALA A 622 37.11 26.12 6.19
C ALA A 622 37.95 25.31 7.19
N ASN A 623 38.40 25.98 8.24
CA ASN A 623 39.16 25.39 9.35
C ASN A 623 38.23 24.98 10.50
N THR A 624 37.27 24.09 10.21
CA THR A 624 36.33 23.50 11.17
C THR A 624 35.83 22.16 10.64
N LYS A 625 35.32 21.26 11.49
CA LYS A 625 34.60 20.06 11.02
C LYS A 625 33.10 20.30 10.81
N ALA A 626 32.59 21.49 11.11
CA ALA A 626 31.16 21.79 11.02
C ALA A 626 30.57 21.54 9.61
N PHE A 627 31.33 21.77 8.54
CA PHE A 627 30.94 21.49 7.14
C PHE A 627 30.71 20.00 6.81
N GLN A 628 31.14 19.09 7.69
CA GLN A 628 30.91 17.66 7.54
C GLN A 628 29.53 17.26 8.10
N THR A 629 28.98 18.06 9.02
CA THR A 629 27.72 17.84 9.76
C THR A 629 26.49 18.36 8.98
N ARG A 630 25.32 18.48 9.63
CA ARG A 630 24.13 19.18 9.10
C ARG A 630 24.08 20.69 9.37
N LEU A 631 25.05 21.23 10.11
CA LEU A 631 25.02 22.61 10.61
C LEU A 631 25.43 23.68 9.58
N ILE A 632 26.15 23.28 8.53
CA ILE A 632 26.67 24.14 7.47
C ILE A 632 26.27 23.53 6.13
N ASP A 633 25.76 24.33 5.20
CA ASP A 633 25.40 23.87 3.86
C ASP A 633 26.67 23.68 3.00
N GLN A 634 26.73 22.57 2.24
CA GLN A 634 27.90 22.19 1.47
C GLN A 634 28.07 22.95 0.15
N HIS A 635 27.04 23.65 -0.33
CA HIS A 635 27.08 24.37 -1.61
C HIS A 635 27.71 25.75 -1.48
N ASN A 636 27.54 26.40 -0.32
CA ASN A 636 27.93 27.79 -0.05
C ASN A 636 28.75 27.98 1.24
N TYR A 637 28.90 26.93 2.07
CA TYR A 637 29.57 26.95 3.37
C TYR A 637 28.98 27.92 4.40
N LEU A 638 27.70 28.27 4.25
CA LEU A 638 26.94 29.09 5.19
C LEU A 638 26.24 28.25 6.25
N ALA A 639 25.97 28.88 7.39
CA ALA A 639 25.13 28.32 8.44
C ALA A 639 23.70 28.08 7.94
N VAL A 640 23.11 26.94 8.31
CA VAL A 640 21.72 26.59 7.94
C VAL A 640 20.69 27.53 8.59
N LYS A 641 19.48 27.57 8.03
CA LYS A 641 18.37 28.32 8.62
C LYS A 641 18.07 27.85 10.05
N ASN A 642 17.73 28.78 10.94
CA ASN A 642 17.54 28.53 12.38
C ASN A 642 18.76 27.90 13.07
N PHE A 643 19.97 28.26 12.65
CA PHE A 643 21.25 27.70 13.10
C PHE A 643 21.37 27.41 14.61
N MET A 644 20.95 28.32 15.49
CA MET A 644 20.97 28.10 16.96
C MET A 644 20.13 26.89 17.40
N PHE A 645 18.96 26.66 16.80
CA PHE A 645 18.12 25.49 17.06
C PHE A 645 18.76 24.22 16.48
N GLU A 646 19.33 24.31 15.27
CA GLU A 646 20.00 23.19 14.61
C GLU A 646 21.25 22.73 15.38
N VAL A 647 21.98 23.64 16.03
CA VAL A 647 23.09 23.33 16.95
C VAL A 647 22.62 22.51 18.16
N GLN A 648 21.47 22.88 18.76
CA GLN A 648 20.86 22.09 19.84
C GLN A 648 20.42 20.71 19.33
N SER A 649 19.76 20.66 18.17
CA SER A 649 19.23 19.42 17.59
C SER A 649 20.34 18.47 17.11
N PHE A 650 21.46 18.98 16.63
CA PHE A 650 22.64 18.19 16.29
C PHE A 650 23.27 17.53 17.54
N TYR A 651 23.22 18.20 18.70
CA TYR A 651 23.61 17.59 19.96
C TYR A 651 22.63 16.49 20.41
N GLU A 652 21.32 16.75 20.23
CA GLU A 652 20.27 15.75 20.42
C GLU A 652 20.50 14.50 19.53
N ASP A 653 20.96 14.65 18.28
CA ASP A 653 21.28 13.51 17.40
C ASP A 653 22.39 12.61 17.97
N ILE A 654 23.44 13.19 18.53
CA ILE A 654 24.57 12.46 19.13
C ILE A 654 24.08 11.63 20.34
N ILE A 655 23.24 12.23 21.19
CA ILE A 655 22.64 11.57 22.37
C ILE A 655 21.70 10.45 21.94
N LEU A 656 20.78 10.70 21.00
CA LEU A 656 19.83 9.70 20.50
C LEU A 656 20.53 8.55 19.77
N SER A 657 21.71 8.79 19.19
CA SER A 657 22.51 7.74 18.54
C SER A 657 23.08 6.71 19.53
N MET A 658 23.11 6.99 20.83
CA MET A 658 23.50 6.01 21.85
C MET A 658 22.60 4.77 21.87
N PHE A 659 21.33 4.89 21.47
CA PHE A 659 20.39 3.77 21.35
C PHE A 659 20.80 2.70 20.33
N THR A 660 21.77 2.98 19.45
CA THR A 660 22.38 1.97 18.57
C THR A 660 22.99 0.81 19.33
N ASN A 661 23.64 1.10 20.46
CA ASN A 661 24.46 0.15 21.19
C ASN A 661 23.91 -0.04 22.61
N PRO A 662 23.12 -1.09 22.86
CA PRO A 662 22.53 -1.37 24.18
C PRO A 662 23.57 -1.76 25.24
N ARG A 663 24.87 -1.71 24.93
CA ARG A 663 25.95 -1.92 25.90
C ARG A 663 26.35 -0.67 26.66
N PHE A 664 25.93 0.53 26.24
CA PHE A 664 26.22 1.74 27.02
C PHE A 664 25.49 1.70 28.37
N LEU A 665 26.19 2.04 29.45
CA LEU A 665 25.62 2.09 30.80
C LEU A 665 24.42 3.04 30.88
N ALA A 666 24.49 4.16 30.18
CA ALA A 666 23.39 5.10 30.05
C ALA A 666 22.12 4.49 29.42
N VAL A 667 22.17 3.37 28.71
CA VAL A 667 21.01 2.78 28.00
C VAL A 667 20.29 1.77 28.92
N SER A 668 19.10 2.16 29.37
CA SER A 668 18.23 1.44 30.31
C SER A 668 16.89 1.03 29.68
N TRP A 669 16.11 0.18 30.36
CA TRP A 669 14.78 -0.21 29.88
C TRP A 669 13.76 0.92 30.12
N ALA A 670 12.94 1.25 29.13
CA ALA A 670 11.95 2.32 29.29
C ALA A 670 10.84 1.98 30.30
N SER A 671 10.56 0.69 30.51
CA SER A 671 9.61 0.22 31.52
C SER A 671 10.20 0.11 32.93
N ASP A 672 11.52 0.18 33.06
CA ASP A 672 12.22 0.21 34.34
C ASP A 672 13.62 0.84 34.17
N PRO A 673 13.72 2.18 34.25
CA PRO A 673 14.97 2.90 34.01
C PRO A 673 16.07 2.60 35.05
N SER A 674 15.73 1.97 36.19
CA SER A 674 16.71 1.54 37.18
C SER A 674 17.48 0.28 36.74
N GLN A 675 17.11 -0.33 35.61
CA GLN A 675 17.81 -1.47 35.03
C GLN A 675 18.41 -1.07 33.67
N VAL A 676 19.74 -1.17 33.58
CA VAL A 676 20.48 -1.19 32.30
C VAL A 676 19.85 -2.24 31.36
N THR A 677 20.01 -2.09 30.05
CA THR A 677 19.44 -3.07 29.09
C THR A 677 20.15 -4.44 29.07
N GLY A 678 20.99 -4.68 30.08
CA GLY A 678 21.74 -5.89 30.33
C GLY A 678 20.95 -7.08 30.89
N THR A 679 21.64 -8.22 30.81
CA THR A 679 21.43 -9.53 31.48
C THR A 679 20.05 -10.23 31.49
N ASN A 680 18.91 -9.57 31.34
CA ASN A 680 17.59 -10.20 31.48
C ASN A 680 17.02 -10.81 30.18
N LYS A 681 17.55 -11.98 29.78
CA LYS A 681 17.05 -12.77 28.64
C LYS A 681 15.62 -13.32 28.77
N ASN A 682 15.02 -13.26 29.96
CA ASN A 682 13.83 -14.05 30.31
C ASN A 682 12.59 -13.21 30.68
N GLN A 683 12.65 -11.87 30.64
CA GLN A 683 11.51 -11.00 30.91
C GLN A 683 11.23 -10.09 29.72
N ARG A 684 10.02 -10.18 29.17
CA ARG A 684 9.52 -9.21 28.20
C ARG A 684 9.34 -7.86 28.87
N LYS A 685 10.20 -6.91 28.53
CA LYS A 685 10.11 -5.52 28.99
C LYS A 685 9.08 -4.80 28.11
N LEU A 686 7.82 -4.90 28.53
CA LEU A 686 6.67 -4.30 27.87
C LEU A 686 6.58 -2.80 28.20
N PHE A 687 6.32 -1.97 27.19
CA PHE A 687 6.12 -0.52 27.33
C PHE A 687 5.01 -0.05 26.38
N GLU A 688 4.27 0.99 26.77
CA GLU A 688 3.10 1.47 26.01
C GLU A 688 3.50 2.08 24.66
N CYS A 689 2.83 1.65 23.60
CA CYS A 689 3.05 2.13 22.23
C CYS A 689 1.75 2.19 21.43
N ALA A 690 1.66 3.13 20.49
CA ALA A 690 0.62 3.13 19.47
C ALA A 690 1.15 2.43 18.21
N ARG A 691 0.64 1.23 17.94
CA ARG A 691 1.04 0.39 16.81
C ARG A 691 0.05 0.59 15.66
N GLU A 692 0.57 0.82 14.46
CA GLU A 692 -0.23 1.08 13.25
C GLU A 692 0.04 0.01 12.18
N ARG A 693 -1.01 -0.47 11.51
CA ARG A 693 -0.88 -1.25 10.28
C ARG A 693 -1.93 -0.82 9.27
N THR A 694 -1.50 -0.70 8.02
CA THR A 694 -2.42 -0.57 6.89
C THR A 694 -2.84 -1.95 6.44
N ASP A 695 -4.13 -2.28 6.57
CA ASP A 695 -4.72 -3.49 6.01
C ASP A 695 -5.77 -3.16 4.95
N ASN A 696 -5.91 -4.03 3.95
CA ASN A 696 -6.98 -3.89 2.96
C ASN A 696 -8.27 -4.40 3.60
N ARG A 697 -9.30 -3.56 3.67
CA ARG A 697 -10.62 -3.93 4.20
C ARG A 697 -11.71 -3.75 3.18
N PHE A 698 -12.75 -4.58 3.29
CA PHE A 698 -13.96 -4.37 2.51
C PHE A 698 -14.72 -3.16 3.03
N LYS A 699 -15.15 -2.27 2.13
CA LYS A 699 -16.03 -1.15 2.43
C LYS A 699 -17.33 -1.26 1.65
N TYR A 700 -18.45 -1.34 2.36
CA TYR A 700 -19.75 -1.57 1.79
C TYR A 700 -20.54 -0.25 1.65
N HIS A 701 -20.85 0.14 0.41
CA HIS A 701 -21.66 1.30 0.08
C HIS A 701 -23.16 0.95 0.10
N VAL A 702 -23.70 0.79 1.32
CA VAL A 702 -25.09 0.40 1.60
C VAL A 702 -26.12 1.15 0.75
N ALA A 703 -26.00 2.48 0.67
CA ALA A 703 -26.94 3.36 -0.03
C ALA A 703 -27.04 3.04 -1.53
N ASN A 704 -25.90 2.76 -2.19
CA ASN A 704 -25.84 2.49 -3.62
C ASN A 704 -26.56 1.17 -3.94
N LEU A 705 -26.33 0.12 -3.14
CA LEU A 705 -27.00 -1.18 -3.33
C LEU A 705 -28.52 -1.06 -3.16
N TRP A 706 -28.96 -0.36 -2.12
CA TRP A 706 -30.39 -0.14 -1.87
C TRP A 706 -31.06 0.74 -2.92
N ALA A 707 -30.39 1.76 -3.45
CA ALA A 707 -30.92 2.59 -4.53
C ALA A 707 -31.23 1.75 -5.79
N VAL A 708 -30.27 0.92 -6.23
CA VAL A 708 -30.42 0.07 -7.42
C VAL A 708 -31.51 -0.99 -7.20
N TYR A 709 -31.49 -1.71 -6.07
CA TYR A 709 -32.49 -2.74 -5.80
C TYR A 709 -33.89 -2.17 -5.58
N SER A 710 -34.05 -1.04 -4.88
CA SER A 710 -35.37 -0.45 -4.64
C SER A 710 -36.05 -0.06 -5.96
N VAL A 711 -35.32 0.56 -6.89
CA VAL A 711 -35.83 0.89 -8.23
C VAL A 711 -36.17 -0.38 -9.02
N ALA A 712 -35.26 -1.37 -9.03
CA ALA A 712 -35.45 -2.61 -9.78
C ALA A 712 -36.64 -3.45 -9.26
N ILE A 713 -36.81 -3.53 -7.94
CA ILE A 713 -37.91 -4.24 -7.27
C ILE A 713 -39.23 -3.47 -7.45
N PHE A 714 -39.24 -2.14 -7.28
CA PHE A 714 -40.43 -1.32 -7.49
C PHE A 714 -41.01 -1.50 -8.90
N LEU A 715 -40.17 -1.39 -9.93
CA LEU A 715 -40.58 -1.60 -11.32
C LEU A 715 -41.05 -3.05 -11.57
N ALA A 716 -40.41 -4.05 -10.95
CA ALA A 716 -40.86 -5.44 -11.03
C ALA A 716 -42.23 -5.67 -10.35
N VAL A 717 -42.46 -5.09 -9.16
CA VAL A 717 -43.74 -5.17 -8.44
C VAL A 717 -44.85 -4.52 -9.26
N VAL A 718 -44.62 -3.32 -9.81
CA VAL A 718 -45.55 -2.64 -10.72
C VAL A 718 -45.84 -3.53 -11.94
N GLY A 719 -44.80 -4.09 -12.56
CA GLY A 719 -44.97 -4.96 -13.74
C GLY A 719 -45.72 -6.26 -13.47
N VAL A 720 -45.42 -6.93 -12.36
CA VAL A 720 -46.16 -8.12 -11.90
C VAL A 720 -47.60 -7.74 -11.58
N SER A 721 -47.88 -6.60 -10.95
CA SER A 721 -49.26 -6.15 -10.68
C SER A 721 -50.09 -5.99 -11.96
N PHE A 722 -49.49 -5.44 -13.02
CA PHE A 722 -50.13 -5.38 -14.33
C PHE A 722 -50.36 -6.78 -14.91
N GLY A 723 -49.39 -7.69 -14.85
CA GLY A 723 -49.58 -9.08 -15.29
C GLY A 723 -50.70 -9.79 -14.53
N VAL A 724 -50.76 -9.63 -13.21
CA VAL A 724 -51.80 -10.20 -12.34
C VAL A 724 -53.18 -9.67 -12.69
N ALA A 725 -53.31 -8.36 -12.96
CA ALA A 725 -54.58 -7.80 -13.43
C ALA A 725 -55.01 -8.38 -14.79
N ALA A 726 -54.06 -8.64 -15.71
CA ALA A 726 -54.39 -9.32 -16.98
C ALA A 726 -54.87 -10.78 -16.74
N VAL A 727 -54.24 -11.52 -15.83
CA VAL A 727 -54.68 -12.89 -15.46
C VAL A 727 -56.07 -12.88 -14.80
N ARG A 728 -56.36 -11.91 -13.93
CA ARG A 728 -57.69 -11.75 -13.30
C ARG A 728 -58.78 -11.45 -14.32
N GLU A 729 -58.48 -10.64 -15.33
CA GLU A 729 -59.43 -10.24 -16.38
C GLU A 729 -59.62 -11.33 -17.47
N GLU A 730 -58.61 -12.15 -17.75
CA GLU A 730 -58.75 -13.28 -18.69
C GLU A 730 -59.22 -14.59 -18.04
N GLY A 731 -59.07 -14.75 -16.73
CA GLY A 731 -59.33 -16.01 -16.01
C GLY A 731 -58.34 -17.13 -16.34
N LEU A 732 -57.30 -16.85 -17.14
CA LEU A 732 -56.40 -17.83 -17.72
C LEU A 732 -54.96 -17.31 -17.79
N VAL A 733 -53.98 -18.23 -17.68
CA VAL A 733 -52.57 -17.96 -17.96
C VAL A 733 -52.23 -18.49 -19.34
N ARG A 734 -51.76 -17.63 -20.24
CA ARG A 734 -51.32 -17.99 -21.60
C ARG A 734 -49.81 -17.87 -21.76
N ASN A 735 -49.23 -18.74 -22.58
CA ASN A 735 -47.82 -18.69 -22.97
C ASN A 735 -47.69 -18.11 -24.40
N THR A 736 -46.49 -17.68 -24.79
CA THR A 736 -46.19 -17.20 -26.16
C THR A 736 -45.73 -18.31 -27.10
N ARG A 737 -45.80 -19.58 -26.68
CA ARG A 737 -45.40 -20.73 -27.51
C ARG A 737 -46.39 -20.92 -28.68
N PHE A 738 -45.88 -21.45 -29.80
CA PHE A 738 -46.68 -21.81 -30.98
C PHE A 738 -47.96 -22.59 -30.64
N SER A 739 -47.91 -23.55 -29.72
CA SER A 739 -49.09 -24.31 -29.27
C SER A 739 -50.18 -23.45 -28.61
N SER A 740 -49.80 -22.36 -27.93
CA SER A 740 -50.75 -21.39 -27.36
C SER A 740 -51.32 -20.43 -28.40
N ILE A 741 -50.54 -20.13 -29.46
CA ILE A 741 -50.99 -19.34 -30.60
C ILE A 741 -52.03 -20.14 -31.40
N VAL A 742 -51.69 -21.37 -31.81
CA VAL A 742 -52.61 -22.27 -32.52
C VAL A 742 -53.87 -22.56 -31.69
N ALA A 743 -53.76 -22.71 -30.36
CA ALA A 743 -54.93 -22.86 -29.50
C ALA A 743 -55.88 -21.66 -29.52
N ALA A 744 -55.36 -20.44 -29.68
CA ALA A 744 -56.13 -19.21 -29.75
C ALA A 744 -56.71 -18.92 -31.15
N THR A 745 -56.07 -19.43 -32.21
CA THR A 745 -56.45 -19.22 -33.63
C THR A 745 -56.97 -20.49 -34.30
N ARG A 746 -57.52 -21.45 -33.53
CA ARG A 746 -57.90 -22.77 -34.04
C ARG A 746 -59.14 -22.72 -34.95
N GLY A 747 -59.09 -23.44 -36.07
CA GLY A 747 -60.26 -23.75 -36.90
C GLY A 747 -60.97 -25.05 -36.49
N PRO A 748 -62.11 -25.40 -37.11
CA PRO A 748 -62.95 -26.53 -36.68
C PRO A 748 -62.25 -27.88 -36.61
N GLY A 749 -61.29 -28.16 -37.51
CA GLY A 749 -60.53 -29.41 -37.50
C GLY A 749 -59.66 -29.62 -36.26
N LEU A 750 -59.19 -28.55 -35.62
CA LEU A 750 -58.38 -28.61 -34.41
C LEU A 750 -59.20 -28.62 -33.12
N GLU A 751 -60.48 -28.30 -33.16
CA GLU A 751 -61.38 -28.29 -31.98
C GLU A 751 -61.56 -29.69 -31.36
N LYS A 752 -61.31 -30.76 -32.15
CA LYS A 752 -61.30 -32.16 -31.72
C LYS A 752 -60.29 -32.48 -30.60
N LEU A 753 -59.27 -31.64 -30.42
CA LEU A 753 -58.25 -31.83 -29.39
C LEU A 753 -58.72 -31.28 -28.03
N PRO A 754 -58.43 -31.96 -26.90
CA PRO A 754 -58.65 -31.40 -25.57
C PRO A 754 -57.60 -30.33 -25.28
N TRP A 755 -57.81 -29.12 -25.80
CA TRP A 755 -56.99 -27.95 -25.51
C TRP A 755 -57.15 -27.57 -24.03
N GLY A 756 -56.30 -28.17 -23.18
CA GLY A 756 -56.25 -27.90 -21.75
C GLY A 756 -55.97 -26.43 -21.48
N ASN A 757 -57.06 -25.67 -21.33
CA ASN A 757 -57.17 -24.31 -20.80
C ASN A 757 -58.56 -23.66 -21.06
N THR A 758 -59.46 -24.24 -21.87
CA THR A 758 -60.73 -23.56 -22.23
C THR A 758 -61.94 -23.83 -21.30
N VAL A 759 -61.83 -24.73 -20.31
CA VAL A 759 -62.92 -25.03 -19.36
C VAL A 759 -62.36 -25.19 -17.93
N PRO A 760 -62.92 -24.52 -16.90
CA PRO A 760 -62.55 -24.76 -15.51
C PRO A 760 -63.00 -26.16 -15.05
N GLY A 761 -62.08 -26.96 -14.54
CA GLY A 761 -62.40 -28.22 -13.82
C GLY A 761 -62.25 -29.53 -14.60
N THR A 762 -61.74 -29.54 -15.84
CA THR A 762 -61.52 -30.77 -16.61
C THR A 762 -60.05 -31.23 -16.65
N ASP A 763 -59.87 -32.56 -16.68
CA ASP A 763 -58.61 -33.31 -16.57
C ASP A 763 -57.52 -32.83 -17.56
N HIS A 764 -56.35 -32.44 -17.03
CA HIS A 764 -55.30 -31.74 -17.79
C HIS A 764 -54.43 -32.69 -18.62
N ARG A 765 -54.92 -33.12 -19.80
CA ARG A 765 -54.12 -33.92 -20.74
C ARG A 765 -53.39 -33.04 -21.76
N PRO A 766 -52.04 -33.11 -21.86
CA PRO A 766 -51.30 -32.23 -22.75
C PRO A 766 -51.42 -32.67 -24.21
N VAL A 767 -51.84 -31.73 -25.06
CA VAL A 767 -51.89 -31.82 -26.54
C VAL A 767 -50.50 -32.01 -27.19
N ALA A 768 -49.42 -32.03 -26.38
CA ALA A 768 -48.03 -32.05 -26.83
C ALA A 768 -47.63 -33.26 -27.72
N GLY A 769 -48.39 -34.36 -27.70
CA GLY A 769 -48.17 -35.51 -28.58
C GLY A 769 -48.86 -35.43 -29.96
N ALA A 770 -49.70 -34.41 -30.20
CA ALA A 770 -50.45 -34.29 -31.46
C ALA A 770 -49.55 -33.76 -32.59
N ARG A 771 -49.54 -34.47 -33.72
CA ARG A 771 -48.87 -34.03 -34.95
C ARG A 771 -49.81 -33.10 -35.74
N VAL A 772 -49.31 -31.90 -36.02
CA VAL A 772 -50.06 -30.82 -36.68
C VAL A 772 -49.32 -30.40 -37.95
N GLY A 773 -50.04 -30.30 -39.07
CA GLY A 773 -49.52 -29.82 -40.35
C GLY A 773 -50.21 -28.53 -40.80
N TYR A 774 -49.56 -27.81 -41.73
CA TYR A 774 -50.15 -26.65 -42.42
C TYR A 774 -50.48 -27.02 -43.86
N GLY A 775 -51.71 -26.74 -44.32
CA GLY A 775 -52.17 -27.09 -45.65
C GLY A 775 -53.64 -26.77 -45.84
N LEU A 776 -54.30 -27.39 -46.83
CA LEU A 776 -55.74 -27.26 -47.04
C LEU A 776 -56.49 -28.07 -45.98
N VAL A 777 -57.42 -27.41 -45.29
CA VAL A 777 -58.26 -27.95 -44.21
C VAL A 777 -59.73 -27.62 -44.51
N PRO A 778 -60.68 -28.56 -44.33
CA PRO A 778 -62.11 -28.28 -44.56
C PRO A 778 -62.66 -27.26 -43.54
N THR A 779 -63.35 -26.24 -44.05
CA THR A 779 -63.96 -25.15 -43.27
C THR A 779 -65.24 -25.54 -42.55
N ASN A 780 -66.01 -26.47 -43.10
CA ASN A 780 -67.31 -26.86 -42.55
C ASN A 780 -67.62 -28.34 -42.88
N PRO A 781 -68.09 -29.17 -41.93
CA PRO A 781 -68.43 -30.56 -42.21
C PRO A 781 -69.59 -30.76 -43.20
N HIS A 782 -70.41 -29.74 -43.44
CA HIS A 782 -71.64 -29.81 -44.24
C HIS A 782 -71.73 -28.75 -45.36
N ALA A 783 -70.69 -27.92 -45.53
CA ALA A 783 -70.59 -26.93 -46.60
C ALA A 783 -69.14 -26.93 -47.11
N GLY A 784 -68.90 -27.55 -48.27
CA GLY A 784 -67.58 -28.01 -48.71
C GLY A 784 -66.65 -26.92 -49.25
N GLY A 785 -66.15 -26.04 -48.37
CA GLY A 785 -65.00 -25.17 -48.65
C GLY A 785 -63.72 -25.69 -48.01
N GLU A 786 -62.59 -25.68 -48.73
CA GLU A 786 -61.25 -25.89 -48.17
C GLU A 786 -60.53 -24.54 -47.99
N THR A 787 -59.83 -24.34 -46.87
CA THR A 787 -58.99 -23.14 -46.62
C THR A 787 -57.62 -23.54 -46.10
N TYR A 788 -56.61 -22.70 -46.34
CA TYR A 788 -55.29 -22.89 -45.75
C TYR A 788 -55.32 -22.66 -44.23
N GLY A 789 -54.82 -23.63 -43.48
CA GLY A 789 -54.79 -23.58 -42.02
C GLY A 789 -53.99 -24.73 -41.40
N PHE A 790 -53.93 -24.73 -40.06
CA PHE A 790 -53.37 -25.83 -39.29
C PHE A 790 -54.44 -26.89 -38.99
N GLY A 791 -54.05 -28.17 -39.07
CA GLY A 791 -54.91 -29.30 -38.75
C GLY A 791 -54.11 -30.54 -38.33
N LEU A 792 -54.82 -31.60 -37.94
CA LEU A 792 -54.23 -32.86 -37.51
C LEU A 792 -53.69 -33.69 -38.69
N GLU A 793 -52.70 -34.54 -38.43
CA GLU A 793 -52.25 -35.57 -39.37
C GLU A 793 -53.45 -36.40 -39.86
N GLY A 794 -53.70 -36.40 -41.18
CA GLY A 794 -54.87 -37.01 -41.83
C GLY A 794 -55.99 -36.03 -42.22
N ASP A 795 -56.21 -34.95 -41.47
CA ASP A 795 -57.20 -33.91 -41.77
C ASP A 795 -56.64 -32.78 -42.68
N VAL A 796 -55.32 -32.72 -42.87
CA VAL A 796 -54.63 -31.68 -43.66
C VAL A 796 -54.16 -32.23 -45.01
N ARG A 797 -54.60 -31.61 -46.11
CA ARG A 797 -54.04 -31.82 -47.44
C ARG A 797 -52.87 -30.86 -47.67
N GLN A 798 -51.66 -31.35 -47.43
CA GLN A 798 -50.45 -30.65 -47.84
C GLN A 798 -50.20 -30.92 -49.33
N ARG A 799 -50.05 -29.86 -50.14
CA ARG A 799 -49.78 -30.01 -51.57
C ARG A 799 -48.36 -30.55 -51.76
N ARG A 800 -48.25 -31.85 -51.98
CA ARG A 800 -47.00 -32.48 -52.42
C ARG A 800 -46.74 -31.99 -53.84
N GLU A 801 -45.57 -31.40 -54.10
CA GLU A 801 -45.13 -31.21 -55.47
C GLU A 801 -44.78 -32.59 -56.03
N ASP A 802 -45.53 -33.04 -57.04
CA ASP A 802 -45.15 -34.19 -57.83
C ASP A 802 -43.92 -33.80 -58.67
N PRO A 803 -42.80 -34.54 -58.59
CA PRO A 803 -41.55 -34.21 -59.29
C PRO A 803 -41.62 -34.45 -60.81
N THR A 804 -42.82 -34.63 -61.38
CA THR A 804 -43.09 -35.08 -62.75
C THR A 804 -43.84 -34.03 -63.58
N ARG A 805 -43.34 -32.79 -63.58
CA ARG A 805 -43.66 -31.84 -64.66
C ARG A 805 -42.49 -30.92 -64.99
N THR A 806 -41.58 -31.41 -65.84
CA THR A 806 -40.58 -30.59 -66.52
C THR A 806 -41.26 -29.56 -67.43
N PRO A 807 -41.05 -28.25 -67.25
CA PRO A 807 -41.48 -27.24 -68.22
C PRO A 807 -40.46 -27.18 -69.34
N THR A 808 -40.81 -27.69 -70.52
CA THR A 808 -40.01 -27.50 -71.73
C THR A 808 -40.06 -26.05 -72.19
N GLY A 809 -38.92 -25.36 -72.14
CA GLY A 809 -38.58 -24.28 -73.07
C GLY A 809 -39.24 -22.92 -72.88
N VAL A 810 -38.75 -22.13 -71.92
CA VAL A 810 -38.50 -20.68 -72.12
C VAL A 810 -37.16 -20.34 -71.45
N GLY A 811 -36.27 -19.64 -72.15
CA GLY A 811 -34.91 -19.38 -71.67
C GLY A 811 -34.83 -18.29 -70.60
N SER A 812 -34.03 -18.52 -69.54
CA SER A 812 -33.66 -17.51 -68.53
C SER A 812 -32.23 -16.99 -68.77
N PRO A 813 -32.00 -15.67 -68.85
CA PRO A 813 -30.72 -15.09 -69.30
C PRO A 813 -29.68 -14.88 -68.18
N PHE A 814 -29.65 -15.72 -67.14
CA PHE A 814 -28.79 -15.53 -65.96
C PHE A 814 -27.85 -16.70 -65.64
N THR A 815 -27.05 -17.13 -66.62
CA THR A 815 -25.96 -18.10 -66.44
C THR A 815 -24.63 -17.61 -67.04
N ARG A 816 -24.23 -16.37 -66.73
CA ARG A 816 -22.95 -15.79 -67.20
C ARG A 816 -22.19 -14.95 -66.16
N ALA A 817 -22.13 -15.40 -64.91
CA ALA A 817 -21.42 -14.68 -63.83
C ALA A 817 -20.67 -15.55 -62.79
N SER A 818 -20.37 -16.83 -63.08
CA SER A 818 -19.72 -17.76 -62.12
C SER A 818 -18.55 -18.59 -62.68
N ARG A 819 -17.90 -18.11 -63.76
CA ARG A 819 -16.66 -18.70 -64.32
C ARG A 819 -15.54 -17.66 -64.57
N ARG A 820 -15.23 -16.91 -63.53
CA ARG A 820 -13.94 -16.23 -63.24
C ARG A 820 -13.79 -16.28 -61.72
N TRP A 821 -12.57 -16.16 -61.18
CA TRP A 821 -12.25 -16.31 -59.74
C TRP A 821 -12.21 -17.75 -59.19
N SER A 822 -11.59 -18.68 -59.92
CA SER A 822 -11.12 -19.96 -59.34
C SER A 822 -9.89 -20.54 -60.07
N LYS A 823 -8.97 -19.67 -60.52
CA LYS A 823 -7.66 -20.03 -61.09
C LYS A 823 -6.64 -18.91 -60.79
N LEU A 824 -6.05 -18.96 -59.61
CA LEU A 824 -4.81 -18.26 -59.23
C LEU A 824 -4.43 -18.74 -57.82
N THR A 825 -3.55 -19.74 -57.74
CA THR A 825 -2.64 -20.15 -56.62
C THR A 825 -2.38 -21.66 -56.67
N GLN A 826 -1.48 -22.12 -57.54
CA GLN A 826 -0.67 -23.32 -57.31
C GLN A 826 0.49 -23.35 -58.32
N SER A 827 1.70 -23.06 -57.83
CA SER A 827 2.96 -23.29 -58.53
C SER A 827 4.13 -23.28 -57.52
N GLY A 828 4.86 -24.37 -57.48
CA GLY A 828 6.24 -24.50 -57.00
C GLY A 828 6.84 -25.71 -57.74
N PRO A 829 8.05 -26.22 -57.40
CA PRO A 829 9.16 -25.68 -56.60
C PRO A 829 10.32 -25.34 -57.59
N PRO A 830 11.66 -25.48 -57.35
CA PRO A 830 12.44 -25.77 -56.12
C PRO A 830 13.71 -24.92 -55.86
N SER A 831 14.12 -24.80 -54.60
CA SER A 831 15.50 -25.03 -54.11
C SER A 831 15.46 -25.26 -52.59
#